data_AF-A0A1Q4YHT6-F1
#
_entry.id   AF-A0A1Q4YHT6-F1
#
_cell.length_a   1.000
_cell.length_b   1.000
_cell.length_c   1.000
_cell.angle_alpha   90.00
_cell.angle_beta   90.00
_cell.angle_gamma   90.00
#
_symmetry.space_group_name_H-M   'P 1'
#
loop_
_entity.id
_entity.type
_entity.pdbx_description
1 polymer ?
#
loop_
_entity_poly.entity_id
_entity_poly.type
_entity_poly.pdbx_seq_one_letter_code
_entity_poly.pdbx_strand_id
1 'polypeptide(L)'
;MNDEGTHRARGTSAKRVPGPTPPPPPSAPPRIGAPAEGPPLDEWLRTPRRPQDPGIWRYGYTPRPPERPEGVSDRSLVVGVVISLLSGLLLWSLWRNGYLPYRLVPVKLFTPGDWWYAGSFGGPATVEGARALTVYEAVLFGLLVYGCGRLGNWSELFRRHVAGRGQPFLAVAAAVGAGLAQLLVWKDAVPVLRPALILAAAVVGGENFQSQTVVNIVYTVIAAAVLWPFALLGHWRELATTHLGKRSAARAPDEALPVPAQVSATAADRWPELRAAGWTDAADALTAEVRTGRMNDVDCARLRHAWAAGRGHPDRLAALSEAVLRAGGAAALHPSGRRDLPRRTARHDLLTGQVRIGRCADDAHNPYARRGAGLALDPTLLGTSLLAVGPPGAGKSARLVRPVVESLALQALAGKAALLAVGAAGAPLGHDDAYDVVVAIGDPESAHDFDLYGGTTDPDEAATVLAEGLIGDVGSLDSRRAATVLAQLLGPYHAAHGCFPGVPELRELLDGDPHPLAALRASLEAGGHRAMLRELDARARQAGGAGDPAPVLADRIALLDRPAFAGFFTTGEQARAFSLRSLEQHPLRVRVDLPERGHAEASRLLTRLLLAQFNAITAARTDRSLFVCLVLDDATHAVTAETVRGIRRLRSVNAGVVLALRTIDDVPENLHTPLLGAVGCTMAFSGLTTWDGKRFTEAWGKEWVETREVAQHTVFADQPFTRALHALRKLVTGKAVTRDAVTVRQVERERWSASELAYSVPAGHAVLSLTTVDGEHAPPLLVELGG
;
A
#
# COMPACT_ATOMS: atom_id res chain seq x y z
N MET A 1 -68.00 -9.08 48.32
CA MET A 1 -68.33 -9.00 49.75
C MET A 1 -67.10 -8.46 50.46
N ASN A 2 -67.18 -7.17 50.82
CA ASN A 2 -66.63 -6.53 52.02
C ASN A 2 -65.10 -6.48 52.19
N ASP A 3 -64.44 -5.43 52.67
CA ASP A 3 -64.71 -4.03 53.04
C ASP A 3 -63.29 -3.43 53.21
N GLU A 4 -62.96 -2.26 52.67
CA GLU A 4 -63.06 -0.94 53.33
C GLU A 4 -62.20 -0.80 54.61
N GLY A 5 -61.30 0.19 54.65
CA GLY A 5 -60.47 0.43 55.84
C GLY A 5 -59.35 1.47 55.70
N THR A 6 -59.73 2.74 55.61
CA THR A 6 -58.94 3.97 55.47
C THR A 6 -58.16 4.43 56.72
N HIS A 7 -57.25 5.39 56.46
CA HIS A 7 -56.58 6.36 57.37
C HIS A 7 -55.20 5.94 57.93
N ARG A 8 -54.13 6.74 57.82
CA ARG A 8 -54.02 8.14 58.26
C ARG A 8 -52.82 8.86 57.61
N ALA A 9 -52.93 10.19 57.58
CA ALA A 9 -52.11 11.12 56.81
C ALA A 9 -50.86 11.67 57.53
N ARG A 10 -50.01 12.32 56.71
CA ARG A 10 -49.06 13.42 56.97
C ARG A 10 -47.71 13.10 57.61
N GLY A 11 -46.68 13.12 56.75
CA GLY A 11 -45.31 13.51 57.04
C GLY A 11 -44.79 14.37 55.90
N THR A 12 -44.26 15.53 56.25
CA THR A 12 -43.95 16.69 55.40
C THR A 12 -42.62 16.61 54.66
N SER A 13 -42.61 17.16 53.44
CA SER A 13 -41.54 17.89 52.75
C SER A 13 -40.10 17.31 52.73
N ALA A 14 -39.68 16.83 51.55
CA ALA A 14 -38.35 17.11 51.02
C ALA A 14 -38.38 17.01 49.48
N LYS A 15 -38.06 18.12 48.81
CA LYS A 15 -37.79 18.24 47.37
C LYS A 15 -36.93 17.08 46.88
N ARG A 16 -37.43 16.28 45.93
CA ARG A 16 -36.64 15.26 45.21
C ARG A 16 -36.37 15.76 43.79
N VAL A 17 -35.08 15.81 43.47
CA VAL A 17 -34.46 16.21 42.20
C VAL A 17 -34.97 15.35 41.03
N PRO A 18 -35.15 15.89 39.81
CA PRO A 18 -35.48 15.07 38.63
C PRO A 18 -34.33 14.10 38.31
N GLY A 19 -34.63 12.81 38.24
CA GLY A 19 -33.68 11.79 37.81
C GLY A 19 -33.33 11.94 36.31
N PRO A 20 -32.15 11.46 35.89
CA PRO A 20 -31.69 11.59 34.51
C PRO A 20 -32.54 10.74 33.55
N THR A 21 -32.86 11.32 32.39
CA THR A 21 -33.48 10.66 31.25
C THR A 21 -32.66 9.45 30.76
N PRO A 22 -33.30 8.34 30.37
CA PRO A 22 -32.59 7.19 29.80
C PRO A 22 -31.94 7.57 28.45
N PRO A 23 -30.75 7.04 28.14
CA PRO A 23 -30.05 7.34 26.90
C PRO A 23 -30.83 6.81 25.68
N PRO A 24 -30.74 7.49 24.52
CA PRO A 24 -31.38 7.04 23.29
C PRO A 24 -30.80 5.68 22.84
N PRO A 25 -31.60 4.84 22.16
CA PRO A 25 -31.14 3.54 21.68
C PRO A 25 -29.96 3.72 20.71
N PRO A 26 -28.98 2.79 20.71
CA PRO A 26 -27.81 2.89 19.87
C PRO A 26 -28.23 2.94 18.39
N SER A 27 -27.70 3.94 17.68
CA SER A 27 -27.82 4.08 16.24
C SER A 27 -27.34 2.80 15.56
N ALA A 28 -28.19 2.21 14.72
CA ALA A 28 -27.83 1.07 13.88
C ALA A 28 -26.54 1.36 13.09
N PRO A 29 -25.67 0.35 12.88
CA PRO A 29 -24.43 0.55 12.13
C PRO A 29 -24.73 1.06 10.71
N PRO A 30 -23.86 1.92 10.15
CA PRO A 30 -24.08 2.48 8.82
C PRO A 30 -24.17 1.35 7.80
N ARG A 31 -25.28 1.31 7.05
CA ARG A 31 -25.38 0.49 5.84
C ARG A 31 -24.29 0.96 4.88
N ILE A 32 -23.33 0.09 4.59
CA ILE A 32 -22.36 0.29 3.51
C ILE A 32 -23.19 0.41 2.23
N GLY A 33 -23.33 1.63 1.70
CA GLY A 33 -23.99 1.87 0.42
C GLY A 33 -23.22 1.13 -0.68
N ALA A 34 -23.96 0.52 -1.61
CA ALA A 34 -23.35 0.01 -2.83
C ALA A 34 -22.55 1.15 -3.51
N PRO A 35 -21.35 0.86 -4.06
CA PRO A 35 -20.63 1.88 -4.81
C PRO A 35 -21.53 2.40 -5.93
N ALA A 36 -21.55 3.72 -6.12
CA ALA A 36 -22.22 4.36 -7.25
C ALA A 36 -21.80 3.69 -8.57
N GLU A 37 -22.70 3.63 -9.55
CA GLU A 37 -22.41 3.13 -10.90
C GLU A 37 -21.03 3.64 -11.35
N GLY A 38 -20.16 2.69 -11.70
CA GLY A 38 -18.77 2.99 -12.08
C GLY A 38 -18.72 3.93 -13.30
N PRO A 39 -17.54 4.53 -13.57
CA PRO A 39 -17.36 5.33 -14.78
C PRO A 39 -17.70 4.48 -16.02
N PRO A 40 -18.20 5.12 -17.10
CA PRO A 40 -18.49 4.41 -18.33
C PRO A 40 -17.25 3.66 -18.83
N LEU A 41 -17.46 2.52 -19.51
CA LEU A 41 -16.38 1.59 -19.85
C LEU A 41 -15.27 2.25 -20.69
N ASP A 42 -15.60 3.23 -21.51
CA ASP A 42 -14.64 3.96 -22.33
C ASP A 42 -13.70 4.82 -21.48
N GLU A 43 -14.21 5.51 -20.45
CA GLU A 43 -13.40 6.21 -19.46
C GLU A 43 -12.53 5.24 -18.66
N TRP A 44 -13.08 4.10 -18.26
CA TRP A 44 -12.34 3.07 -17.54
C TRP A 44 -11.17 2.48 -18.37
N LEU A 45 -11.36 2.29 -19.68
CA LEU A 45 -10.31 1.83 -20.59
C LEU A 45 -9.23 2.89 -20.83
N ARG A 46 -9.61 4.17 -20.92
CA ARG A 46 -8.68 5.28 -21.14
C ARG A 46 -7.91 5.70 -19.90
N THR A 47 -8.38 5.33 -18.71
CA THR A 47 -7.71 5.67 -17.46
C THR A 47 -6.35 4.97 -17.37
N PRO A 48 -5.24 5.70 -17.12
CA PRO A 48 -3.90 5.12 -17.09
C PRO A 48 -3.70 4.18 -15.89
N ARG A 49 -2.95 3.10 -16.12
CA ARG A 49 -2.54 2.09 -15.13
C ARG A 49 -1.03 1.96 -15.15
N ARG A 50 -0.34 2.84 -14.41
CA ARG A 50 1.13 2.78 -14.35
C ARG A 50 1.54 1.53 -13.55
N PRO A 51 2.53 0.75 -14.00
CA PRO A 51 3.21 -0.20 -13.14
C PRO A 51 3.73 0.56 -11.92
N GLN A 52 3.45 0.03 -10.74
CA GLN A 52 3.79 0.59 -9.45
C GLN A 52 4.12 -0.55 -8.50
N ASP A 53 4.78 -0.22 -7.41
CA ASP A 53 5.13 -1.15 -6.37
C ASP A 53 3.95 -2.02 -5.89
N PRO A 54 4.23 -3.16 -5.25
CA PRO A 54 3.22 -4.08 -4.75
C PRO A 54 2.15 -3.40 -3.88
N GLY A 55 0.90 -3.78 -4.11
CA GLY A 55 -0.26 -3.34 -3.33
C GLY A 55 -0.82 -1.97 -3.68
N ILE A 56 -0.20 -1.19 -4.57
CA ILE A 56 -0.76 0.11 -4.99
C ILE A 56 -1.92 -0.12 -5.96
N TRP A 57 -3.06 0.53 -5.70
CA TRP A 57 -4.19 0.60 -6.63
C TRP A 57 -3.80 1.42 -7.86
N ARG A 58 -3.70 0.76 -9.02
CA ARG A 58 -3.10 1.34 -10.24
C ARG A 58 -4.07 2.21 -11.03
N TYR A 59 -5.36 1.93 -10.97
CA TYR A 59 -6.38 2.65 -11.73
C TYR A 59 -6.43 4.12 -11.29
N GLY A 60 -5.98 5.02 -12.19
CA GLY A 60 -5.98 6.46 -11.94
C GLY A 60 -4.96 6.91 -10.89
N TYR A 61 -3.92 6.11 -10.63
CA TYR A 61 -2.91 6.44 -9.62
C TYR A 61 -2.13 7.72 -9.97
N THR A 62 -2.11 8.66 -9.03
CA THR A 62 -1.29 9.88 -9.10
C THR A 62 -0.24 9.87 -7.98
N PRO A 63 1.07 9.86 -8.30
CA PRO A 63 2.13 9.93 -7.30
C PRO A 63 2.02 11.17 -6.42
N ARG A 64 2.31 11.01 -5.12
CA ARG A 64 2.37 12.15 -4.19
C ARG A 64 3.55 13.06 -4.58
N PRO A 65 3.40 14.40 -4.59
CA PRO A 65 4.51 15.33 -4.85
C PRO A 65 5.66 15.09 -3.85
N PRO A 66 6.94 15.27 -4.21
CA PRO A 66 8.06 14.99 -3.32
C PRO A 66 7.97 15.78 -2.01
N GLU A 67 8.40 15.15 -0.91
CA GLU A 67 8.38 15.76 0.41
C GLU A 67 9.20 17.05 0.41
N ARG A 68 8.56 18.17 0.78
CA ARG A 68 9.27 19.44 0.90
C ARG A 68 10.19 19.33 2.11
N PRO A 69 11.51 19.55 1.96
CA PRO A 69 12.41 19.52 3.12
C PRO A 69 11.92 20.53 4.16
N GLU A 70 11.94 20.13 5.44
CA GLU A 70 11.59 21.01 6.56
C GLU A 70 12.33 22.34 6.41
N GLY A 71 11.59 23.39 6.04
CA GLY A 71 12.19 24.68 5.75
C GLY A 71 12.86 25.24 7.00
N VAL A 72 14.09 25.74 6.84
CA VAL A 72 14.77 26.56 7.86
C VAL A 72 13.80 27.63 8.36
N SER A 73 13.58 27.70 9.68
CA SER A 73 12.58 28.61 10.27
C SER A 73 12.80 30.07 9.87
N ASP A 74 11.73 30.84 9.68
CA ASP A 74 11.83 32.25 9.28
C ASP A 74 12.64 33.09 10.26
N ARG A 75 12.57 32.77 11.56
CA ARG A 75 13.37 33.43 12.60
C ARG A 75 14.86 33.21 12.40
N SER A 76 15.28 32.01 12.02
CA SER A 76 16.70 31.72 11.76
C SER A 76 17.24 32.39 10.51
N LEU A 77 16.41 32.59 9.47
CA LEU A 77 16.79 33.35 8.28
C LEU A 77 16.98 34.84 8.58
N VAL A 78 16.03 35.46 9.29
CA VAL A 78 16.12 36.89 9.65
C VAL A 78 17.33 37.16 10.56
N VAL A 79 17.59 36.28 11.53
CA VAL A 79 18.75 36.42 12.43
C VAL A 79 20.07 36.24 11.67
N GLY A 80 20.16 35.29 10.73
CA GLY A 80 21.35 35.13 9.87
C GLY A 80 21.66 36.38 9.05
N VAL A 81 20.61 36.98 8.47
CA VAL A 81 20.68 38.25 7.74
C VAL A 81 21.17 39.38 8.64
N VAL A 82 20.56 39.58 9.81
CA VAL A 82 20.94 40.65 10.76
C VAL A 82 22.37 40.49 11.26
N ILE A 83 22.79 39.27 11.62
CA ILE A 83 24.16 39.01 12.09
C ILE A 83 25.16 39.32 10.98
N SER A 84 24.92 38.84 9.75
CA SER A 84 25.82 39.12 8.62
C SER A 84 25.91 40.62 8.31
N LEU A 85 24.81 41.38 8.43
CA LEU A 85 24.78 42.83 8.26
C LEU A 85 25.61 43.53 9.34
N LEU A 86 25.40 43.19 10.60
CA LEU A 86 26.10 43.79 11.74
C LEU A 86 27.60 43.45 11.71
N SER A 87 27.97 42.22 11.36
CA SER A 87 29.36 41.82 11.17
C SER A 87 30.02 42.57 10.02
N GLY A 88 29.33 42.75 8.89
CA GLY A 88 29.80 43.56 7.78
C GLY A 88 30.01 45.03 8.18
N LEU A 89 29.02 45.64 8.84
CA LEU A 89 29.11 47.02 9.32
C LEU A 89 30.23 47.21 10.34
N LEU A 90 30.40 46.29 11.28
CA LEU A 90 31.47 46.32 12.26
C LEU A 90 32.85 46.22 11.58
N LEU A 91 33.02 45.28 10.66
CA LEU A 91 34.28 45.08 9.95
C LEU A 91 34.62 46.31 9.08
N TRP A 92 33.62 46.89 8.40
CA TRP A 92 33.79 48.14 7.65
C TRP A 92 34.15 49.32 8.55
N SER A 93 33.49 49.45 9.71
CA SER A 93 33.78 50.50 10.68
C SER A 93 35.20 50.38 11.25
N LEU A 94 35.64 49.17 11.59
CA LEU A 94 37.00 48.91 12.08
C LEU A 94 38.04 49.24 11.01
N TRP A 95 37.75 48.92 9.75
CA TRP A 95 38.61 49.24 8.63
C TRP A 95 38.70 50.75 8.37
N ARG A 96 37.57 51.46 8.33
CA ARG A 96 37.49 52.90 8.06
C ARG A 96 38.15 53.75 9.16
N ASN A 97 37.99 53.33 10.41
CA ASN A 97 38.56 54.03 11.57
C ASN A 97 40.03 53.68 11.85
N GLY A 98 40.65 52.82 11.02
CA GLY A 98 42.07 52.50 11.12
C GLY A 98 42.47 51.53 12.22
N TYR A 99 41.51 50.79 12.81
CA TYR A 99 41.78 49.80 13.85
C TYR A 99 42.39 48.50 13.31
N LEU A 100 42.33 48.26 12.00
CA LEU A 100 42.97 47.10 11.38
C LEU A 100 44.44 47.41 11.04
N PRO A 101 45.42 46.74 11.68
CA PRO A 101 46.82 46.91 11.36
C PRO A 101 47.07 46.43 9.92
N TYR A 102 48.00 47.09 9.22
CA TYR A 102 48.39 46.75 7.84
C TYR A 102 47.30 46.93 6.76
N ARG A 103 46.19 47.61 7.05
CA ARG A 103 45.08 47.81 6.10
C ARG A 103 45.47 48.42 4.75
N LEU A 104 46.54 49.23 4.73
CA LEU A 104 47.06 49.93 3.54
C LEU A 104 48.19 49.18 2.83
N VAL A 105 48.69 48.07 3.39
CA VAL A 105 49.81 47.33 2.79
C VAL A 105 49.48 46.80 1.39
N PRO A 106 48.30 46.22 1.13
CA PRO A 106 47.98 45.73 -0.21
C PRO A 106 48.02 46.84 -1.27
N VAL A 107 47.42 48.00 -1.00
CA VAL A 107 47.42 49.10 -1.99
C VAL A 107 48.82 49.70 -2.18
N LYS A 108 49.64 49.78 -1.13
CA LYS A 108 51.05 50.23 -1.21
C LYS A 108 51.94 49.26 -1.99
N LEU A 109 51.61 47.98 -2.03
CA LEU A 109 52.38 46.98 -2.80
C LEU A 109 52.14 47.11 -4.32
N PHE A 110 50.95 47.52 -4.72
CA PHE A 110 50.54 47.64 -6.13
C PHE A 110 50.64 49.06 -6.69
N THR A 111 51.14 50.03 -5.91
CA THR A 111 51.28 51.44 -6.35
C THR A 111 52.69 51.97 -6.08
N PRO A 112 53.16 53.01 -6.81
CA PRO A 112 54.47 53.60 -6.60
C PRO A 112 54.69 54.09 -5.16
N GLY A 113 55.88 53.83 -4.61
CA GLY A 113 56.20 54.10 -3.20
C GLY A 113 56.22 55.59 -2.82
N ASP A 114 56.47 56.47 -3.79
CA ASP A 114 56.44 57.93 -3.68
C ASP A 114 55.03 58.50 -3.43
N TRP A 115 53.98 57.69 -3.62
CA TRP A 115 52.59 58.10 -3.38
C TRP A 115 52.17 58.07 -1.90
N TRP A 116 53.03 57.55 -1.01
CA TRP A 116 52.68 57.27 0.38
C TRP A 116 53.74 57.79 1.36
N TYR A 117 53.31 58.27 2.52
CA TYR A 117 54.24 58.54 3.62
C TYR A 117 54.83 57.22 4.17
N ALA A 118 56.08 57.31 4.63
CA ALA A 118 56.83 56.17 5.16
C ALA A 118 56.12 55.50 6.36
N GLY A 119 56.18 54.16 6.41
CA GLY A 119 55.58 53.33 7.46
C GLY A 119 54.21 52.73 7.11
N SER A 120 53.84 51.66 7.83
CA SER A 120 52.61 50.88 7.59
C SER A 120 51.30 51.65 7.86
N PHE A 121 51.37 52.76 8.60
CA PHE A 121 50.24 53.65 8.92
C PHE A 121 50.27 54.98 8.16
N GLY A 122 51.31 55.25 7.36
CA GLY A 122 51.42 56.49 6.60
C GLY A 122 50.31 56.61 5.55
N GLY A 123 49.57 57.72 5.57
CA GLY A 123 48.53 58.03 4.58
C GLY A 123 49.08 58.38 3.19
N PRO A 124 48.22 58.71 2.22
CA PRO A 124 48.65 59.15 0.89
C PRO A 124 49.42 60.48 0.97
N ALA A 125 50.56 60.56 0.28
CA ALA A 125 51.40 61.75 0.18
C ALA A 125 51.12 62.57 -1.10
N THR A 126 50.56 61.92 -2.13
CA THR A 126 50.22 62.54 -3.41
C THR A 126 48.72 62.43 -3.73
N VAL A 127 48.24 63.24 -4.69
CA VAL A 127 46.84 63.22 -5.14
C VAL A 127 46.51 61.87 -5.79
N GLU A 128 47.49 61.27 -6.48
CA GLU A 128 47.42 59.96 -7.10
C GLU A 128 47.26 58.85 -6.05
N GLY A 129 48.00 58.92 -4.93
CA GLY A 129 47.85 58.01 -3.80
C GLY A 129 46.46 58.10 -3.15
N ALA A 130 45.90 59.31 -3.01
CA ALA A 130 44.56 59.50 -2.50
C ALA A 130 43.47 58.91 -3.42
N ARG A 131 43.65 59.03 -4.74
CA ARG A 131 42.76 58.41 -5.74
C ARG A 131 42.84 56.87 -5.70
N ALA A 132 44.05 56.32 -5.61
CA ALA A 132 44.26 54.87 -5.49
C ALA A 132 43.62 54.29 -4.22
N LEU A 133 43.75 54.98 -3.08
CA LEU A 133 43.09 54.60 -1.84
C LEU A 133 41.56 54.56 -1.97
N THR A 134 40.98 55.55 -2.65
CA THR A 134 39.53 55.65 -2.87
C THR A 134 39.00 54.47 -3.72
N VAL A 135 39.77 54.02 -4.72
CA VAL A 135 39.40 52.85 -5.54
C VAL A 135 39.55 51.55 -4.75
N TYR A 136 40.62 51.42 -3.96
CA TYR A 136 40.83 50.26 -3.09
C TYR A 136 39.72 50.11 -2.03
N GLU A 137 39.26 51.22 -1.46
CA GLU A 137 38.10 51.29 -0.56
C GLU A 137 36.83 50.73 -1.20
N ALA A 138 36.56 51.11 -2.45
CA ALA A 138 35.40 50.62 -3.19
C ALA A 138 35.44 49.11 -3.44
N VAL A 139 36.60 48.59 -3.84
CA VAL A 139 36.78 47.15 -4.10
C VAL A 139 36.60 46.33 -2.82
N LEU A 140 37.20 46.79 -1.71
CA LEU A 140 37.08 46.10 -0.43
C LEU A 140 35.64 46.11 0.10
N PHE A 141 34.95 47.25 -0.03
CA PHE A 141 33.53 47.35 0.31
C PHE A 141 32.68 46.39 -0.53
N GLY A 142 32.94 46.31 -1.84
CA GLY A 142 32.24 45.39 -2.74
C GLY A 142 32.44 43.92 -2.35
N LEU A 143 33.67 43.52 -2.04
CA LEU A 143 33.99 42.17 -1.54
C LEU A 143 33.28 41.86 -0.21
N LEU A 144 33.23 42.84 0.69
CA LEU A 144 32.56 42.71 1.98
C LEU A 144 31.05 42.50 1.83
N VAL A 145 30.40 43.30 0.99
CA VAL A 145 28.96 43.17 0.67
C VAL A 145 28.68 41.81 0.03
N TYR A 146 29.52 41.36 -0.91
CA TYR A 146 29.40 40.06 -1.55
C TYR A 146 29.52 38.91 -0.53
N GLY A 147 30.52 38.97 0.35
CA GLY A 147 30.73 37.98 1.42
C GLY A 147 29.56 37.92 2.40
N CYS A 148 29.07 39.07 2.86
CA CYS A 148 27.92 39.15 3.77
C CYS A 148 26.63 38.64 3.11
N GLY A 149 26.43 38.96 1.83
CA GLY A 149 25.29 38.47 1.04
C GLY A 149 25.24 36.95 0.93
N ARG A 150 26.41 36.31 0.71
CA ARG A 150 26.52 34.86 0.60
C ARG A 150 26.41 34.14 1.95
N LEU A 151 27.01 34.69 3.00
CA LEU A 151 27.00 34.06 4.34
C LEU A 151 25.66 34.23 5.08
N GLY A 152 24.91 35.31 4.80
CA GLY A 152 23.67 35.63 5.50
C GLY A 152 22.39 34.99 4.94
N ASN A 153 22.47 34.15 3.90
CA ASN A 153 21.30 33.59 3.20
C ASN A 153 20.28 34.65 2.73
N TRP A 154 20.75 35.85 2.36
CA TRP A 154 19.91 36.97 1.93
C TRP A 154 19.02 36.62 0.72
N SER A 155 19.52 35.76 -0.17
CA SER A 155 18.78 35.27 -1.34
C SER A 155 17.55 34.44 -0.97
N GLU A 156 17.64 33.60 0.05
CA GLU A 156 16.53 32.74 0.50
C GLU A 156 15.49 33.56 1.28
N LEU A 157 15.92 34.54 2.08
CA LEU A 157 15.01 35.48 2.73
C LEU A 157 14.24 36.30 1.69
N PHE A 158 14.94 36.86 0.69
CA PHE A 158 14.34 37.61 -0.41
C PHE A 158 13.35 36.74 -1.20
N ARG A 159 13.73 35.51 -1.53
CA ARG A 159 12.85 34.56 -2.24
C ARG A 159 11.56 34.29 -1.48
N ARG A 160 11.65 34.02 -0.17
CA ARG A 160 10.47 33.67 0.64
C ARG A 160 9.57 34.85 0.97
N HIS A 161 10.16 35.98 1.38
CA HIS A 161 9.41 37.10 1.95
C HIS A 161 9.08 38.19 0.94
N VAL A 162 9.88 38.33 -0.12
CA VAL A 162 9.70 39.38 -1.14
C VAL A 162 9.19 38.78 -2.45
N ALA A 163 9.90 37.82 -3.03
CA ALA A 163 9.49 37.20 -4.29
C ALA A 163 8.25 36.30 -4.14
N GLY A 164 8.14 35.56 -3.02
CA GLY A 164 7.00 34.68 -2.74
C GLY A 164 5.66 35.39 -2.53
N ARG A 165 5.66 36.70 -2.28
CA ARG A 165 4.44 37.52 -2.18
C ARG A 165 3.91 38.01 -3.54
N GLY A 166 4.66 37.82 -4.62
CA GLY A 166 4.27 38.22 -5.98
C GLY A 166 4.26 39.73 -6.24
N GLN A 167 3.81 40.12 -7.43
CA GLN A 167 3.56 41.52 -7.79
C GLN A 167 2.26 42.02 -7.13
N PRO A 168 2.16 43.29 -6.68
CA PRO A 168 3.10 44.39 -6.85
C PRO A 168 4.15 44.53 -5.72
N PHE A 169 4.13 43.66 -4.71
CA PHE A 169 5.00 43.78 -3.53
C PHE A 169 6.49 43.69 -3.92
N LEU A 170 6.84 42.81 -4.86
CA LEU A 170 8.19 42.69 -5.40
C LEU A 170 8.68 44.00 -6.03
N ALA A 171 7.84 44.66 -6.84
CA ALA A 171 8.19 45.93 -7.47
C ALA A 171 8.37 47.06 -6.45
N VAL A 172 7.51 47.15 -5.44
CA VAL A 172 7.61 48.16 -4.36
C VAL A 172 8.85 47.93 -3.50
N ALA A 173 9.13 46.68 -3.11
CA ALA A 173 10.31 46.34 -2.34
C ALA A 173 11.60 46.64 -3.11
N ALA A 174 11.63 46.33 -4.41
CA ALA A 174 12.73 46.71 -5.29
C ALA A 174 12.88 48.24 -5.40
N ALA A 175 11.78 49.01 -5.44
CA ALA A 175 11.81 50.47 -5.54
C ALA A 175 12.32 51.12 -4.25
N VAL A 176 11.90 50.62 -3.09
CA VAL A 176 12.41 51.06 -1.78
C VAL A 176 13.90 50.72 -1.65
N GLY A 177 14.31 49.51 -2.05
CA GLY A 177 15.72 49.09 -2.07
C GLY A 177 16.57 49.98 -2.98
N ALA A 178 16.06 50.30 -4.18
CA ALA A 178 16.71 51.19 -5.13
C ALA A 178 16.84 52.63 -4.59
N GLY A 179 15.79 53.16 -3.97
CA GLY A 179 15.82 54.49 -3.34
C GLY A 179 16.81 54.57 -2.17
N LEU A 180 16.88 53.54 -1.34
CA LEU A 180 17.83 53.46 -0.24
C LEU A 180 19.28 53.34 -0.74
N ALA A 181 19.53 52.51 -1.75
CA ALA A 181 20.83 52.41 -2.40
C ALA A 181 21.27 53.77 -2.99
N GLN A 182 20.36 54.46 -3.67
CA GLN A 182 20.61 55.78 -4.24
C GLN A 182 20.93 56.82 -3.16
N LEU A 183 20.19 56.82 -2.04
CA LEU A 183 20.43 57.71 -0.91
C LEU A 183 21.79 57.46 -0.25
N LEU A 184 22.18 56.19 -0.10
CA LEU A 184 23.47 55.81 0.48
C LEU A 184 24.66 56.18 -0.43
N VAL A 185 24.51 56.05 -1.75
CA VAL A 185 25.51 56.50 -2.73
C VAL A 185 25.63 58.03 -2.72
N TRP A 186 24.51 58.74 -2.65
CA TRP A 186 24.50 60.21 -2.67
C TRP A 186 25.03 60.83 -1.37
N LYS A 187 24.81 60.19 -0.22
CA LYS A 187 25.36 60.59 1.09
C LYS A 187 26.83 60.16 1.28
N ASP A 188 27.43 59.55 0.26
CA ASP A 188 28.83 59.09 0.30
C ASP A 188 29.10 58.09 1.45
N ALA A 189 28.03 57.41 1.88
CA ALA A 189 28.10 56.35 2.89
C ALA A 189 28.66 55.05 2.28
N VAL A 190 28.45 54.87 0.97
CA VAL A 190 28.96 53.77 0.16
C VAL A 190 30.00 54.34 -0.82
N PRO A 191 31.23 53.80 -0.86
CA PRO A 191 32.32 54.31 -1.69
C PRO A 191 32.13 53.93 -3.17
N VAL A 192 31.11 54.50 -3.82
CA VAL A 192 30.81 54.26 -5.26
C VAL A 192 30.95 55.55 -6.06
N LEU A 193 30.46 56.67 -5.54
CA LEU A 193 30.40 57.94 -6.27
C LEU A 193 31.81 58.48 -6.60
N ARG A 194 32.68 58.65 -5.59
CA ARG A 194 34.04 59.16 -5.80
C ARG A 194 34.90 58.26 -6.70
N PRO A 195 34.98 56.93 -6.50
CA PRO A 195 35.76 56.08 -7.38
C PRO A 195 35.20 56.02 -8.82
N ALA A 196 33.87 56.04 -9.00
CA ALA A 196 33.28 56.12 -10.34
C ALA A 196 33.65 57.43 -11.04
N LEU A 197 33.65 58.56 -10.32
CA LEU A 197 34.11 59.85 -10.86
C LEU A 197 35.61 59.83 -11.21
N ILE A 198 36.44 59.21 -10.38
CA ILE A 198 37.89 59.04 -10.62
C ILE A 198 38.14 58.18 -11.87
N LEU A 199 37.43 57.06 -12.00
CA LEU A 199 37.54 56.18 -13.17
C LEU A 199 37.00 56.84 -14.44
N ALA A 200 35.86 57.55 -14.35
CA ALA A 200 35.31 58.32 -15.47
C ALA A 200 36.27 59.43 -15.93
N ALA A 201 36.90 60.15 -14.98
CA ALA A 201 37.91 61.16 -15.28
C ALA A 201 39.19 60.57 -15.91
N ALA A 202 39.58 59.35 -15.54
CA ALA A 202 40.70 58.65 -16.15
C ALA A 202 40.43 58.24 -17.61
N VAL A 203 39.17 57.91 -17.94
CA VAL A 203 38.76 57.48 -19.29
C VAL A 203 38.45 58.66 -20.22
N VAL A 204 37.81 59.71 -19.71
CA VAL A 204 37.27 60.83 -20.51
C VAL A 204 38.21 62.05 -20.54
N GLY A 205 39.26 62.06 -19.71
CA GLY A 205 40.17 63.19 -19.53
C GLY A 205 39.60 64.23 -18.55
N GLY A 206 40.41 64.58 -17.53
CA GLY A 206 39.95 65.41 -16.41
C GLY A 206 39.54 66.85 -16.78
N GLU A 207 40.02 67.39 -17.90
CA GLU A 207 39.73 68.76 -18.35
C GLU A 207 38.26 68.95 -18.76
N ASN A 208 37.57 67.87 -19.16
CA ASN A 208 36.15 67.89 -19.56
C ASN A 208 35.17 68.01 -18.38
N PHE A 209 35.65 67.89 -17.13
CA PHE A 209 34.81 67.97 -15.91
C PHE A 209 34.49 69.41 -15.47
N GLN A 210 34.97 70.44 -16.18
CA GLN A 210 34.60 71.84 -15.90
C GLN A 210 33.20 72.22 -16.43
N SER A 211 32.63 71.43 -17.35
CA SER A 211 31.28 71.65 -17.86
C SER A 211 30.23 71.03 -16.93
N GLN A 212 29.32 71.86 -16.40
CA GLN A 212 28.20 71.41 -15.57
C GLN A 212 27.35 70.31 -16.24
N THR A 213 27.26 70.35 -17.58
CA THR A 213 26.53 69.36 -18.38
C THR A 213 27.19 67.98 -18.32
N VAL A 214 28.51 67.92 -18.40
CA VAL A 214 29.27 66.66 -18.31
C VAL A 214 29.13 66.04 -16.93
N VAL A 215 29.22 66.87 -15.88
CA VAL A 215 29.00 66.44 -14.50
C VAL A 215 27.59 65.85 -14.35
N ASN A 216 26.55 66.57 -14.76
CA ASN A 216 25.17 66.08 -14.67
C ASN A 216 24.97 64.77 -15.44
N ILE A 217 25.55 64.60 -16.64
CA ILE A 217 25.49 63.35 -17.39
C ILE A 217 26.12 62.21 -16.60
N VAL A 218 27.33 62.39 -16.04
CA VAL A 218 27.99 61.34 -15.25
C VAL A 218 27.16 60.97 -14.01
N TYR A 219 26.61 61.96 -13.30
CA TYR A 219 25.71 61.70 -12.17
C TYR A 219 24.43 60.94 -12.60
N THR A 220 23.85 61.26 -13.75
CA THR A 220 22.69 60.51 -14.28
C THR A 220 23.03 59.08 -14.67
N VAL A 221 24.21 58.84 -15.25
CA VAL A 221 24.69 57.49 -15.61
C VAL A 221 24.93 56.66 -14.35
N ILE A 222 25.55 57.24 -13.32
CA ILE A 222 25.76 56.55 -12.03
C ILE A 222 24.41 56.22 -11.39
N ALA A 223 23.46 57.16 -11.37
CA ALA A 223 22.10 56.91 -10.87
C ALA A 223 21.40 55.79 -11.65
N ALA A 224 21.46 55.82 -12.98
CA ALA A 224 20.86 54.78 -13.83
C ALA A 224 21.51 53.40 -13.60
N ALA A 225 22.84 53.34 -13.46
CA ALA A 225 23.58 52.11 -13.19
C ALA A 225 23.22 51.49 -11.83
N VAL A 226 22.96 52.32 -10.81
CA VAL A 226 22.49 51.86 -9.49
C VAL A 226 21.05 51.36 -9.57
N LEU A 227 20.17 52.00 -10.35
CA LEU A 227 18.76 51.60 -10.51
C LEU A 227 18.58 50.32 -11.34
N TRP A 228 19.44 50.09 -12.33
CA TRP A 228 19.35 48.99 -13.28
C TRP A 228 19.16 47.58 -12.66
N PRO A 229 19.98 47.12 -11.70
CA PRO A 229 19.81 45.78 -11.11
C PRO A 229 18.49 45.64 -10.33
N PHE A 230 17.99 46.72 -9.71
CA PHE A 230 16.71 46.69 -9.00
C PHE A 230 15.52 46.68 -9.97
N ALA A 231 15.64 47.35 -11.12
CA ALA A 231 14.62 47.30 -12.16
C ALA A 231 14.47 45.89 -12.77
N LEU A 232 15.58 45.17 -12.92
CA LEU A 232 15.60 43.76 -13.33
C LEU A 232 14.95 42.86 -12.26
N LEU A 233 15.35 42.99 -10.99
CA LEU A 233 14.82 42.20 -9.87
C LEU A 233 13.33 42.46 -9.59
N GLY A 234 12.86 43.69 -9.80
CA GLY A 234 11.48 44.10 -9.58
C GLY A 234 10.53 43.76 -10.72
N HIS A 235 11.03 43.21 -11.85
CA HIS A 235 10.27 42.97 -13.09
C HIS A 235 9.43 44.20 -13.50
N TRP A 236 9.97 45.41 -13.36
CA TRP A 236 9.21 46.65 -13.59
C TRP A 236 8.74 46.78 -15.04
N ARG A 237 9.40 46.11 -15.99
CA ARG A 237 8.96 46.01 -17.39
C ARG A 237 7.64 45.25 -17.53
N GLU A 238 7.47 44.13 -16.83
CA GLU A 238 6.24 43.33 -16.86
C GLU A 238 5.06 44.10 -16.26
N LEU A 239 5.32 44.85 -15.18
CA LEU A 239 4.34 45.71 -14.53
C LEU A 239 3.96 46.91 -15.42
N ALA A 240 4.95 47.53 -16.09
CA ALA A 240 4.70 48.55 -17.09
C ALA A 240 3.88 48.00 -18.27
N THR A 241 4.16 46.78 -18.74
CA THR A 241 3.38 46.14 -19.82
C THR A 241 1.97 45.74 -19.38
N THR A 242 1.73 45.39 -18.12
CA THR A 242 0.36 45.09 -17.62
C THR A 242 -0.46 46.37 -17.41
N HIS A 243 0.16 47.48 -17.04
CA HIS A 243 -0.52 48.77 -16.90
C HIS A 243 -0.72 49.50 -18.24
N LEU A 244 0.23 49.41 -19.17
CA LEU A 244 0.10 49.94 -20.54
C LEU A 244 -0.74 49.00 -21.44
N GLY A 245 -0.81 47.70 -21.12
CA GLY A 245 -1.52 46.66 -21.88
C GLY A 245 -3.01 46.49 -21.58
N LYS A 246 -3.60 47.24 -20.62
CA LYS A 246 -5.06 47.26 -20.39
C LYS A 246 -5.89 47.88 -21.52
N ARG A 247 -5.28 48.19 -22.68
CA ARG A 247 -5.96 48.61 -23.92
C ARG A 247 -5.69 47.74 -25.16
N SER A 248 -4.90 46.67 -25.06
CA SER A 248 -4.74 45.74 -26.18
C SER A 248 -4.11 44.44 -25.69
N ALA A 249 -4.93 43.40 -25.56
CA ALA A 249 -4.59 42.02 -25.90
C ALA A 249 -5.70 41.09 -25.35
N ALA A 250 -6.82 41.05 -26.06
CA ALA A 250 -7.48 39.78 -26.24
C ALA A 250 -6.60 38.94 -27.18
N ARG A 251 -6.38 37.67 -26.82
CA ARG A 251 -5.99 36.55 -27.68
C ARG A 251 -4.49 36.37 -27.98
N ALA A 252 -3.86 35.45 -27.25
CA ALA A 252 -2.95 34.44 -27.80
C ALA A 252 -2.90 33.22 -26.85
N PRO A 253 -3.04 31.98 -27.33
CA PRO A 253 -2.88 30.77 -26.51
C PRO A 253 -1.42 30.41 -26.30
N ASP A 254 -1.16 29.83 -25.14
CA ASP A 254 0.13 29.30 -24.69
C ASP A 254 0.46 28.01 -25.46
N GLU A 255 1.59 28.00 -26.16
CA GLU A 255 2.09 26.87 -26.96
C GLU A 255 2.90 25.94 -26.04
N ALA A 256 2.22 24.93 -25.50
CA ALA A 256 2.85 23.87 -24.74
C ALA A 256 3.59 22.90 -25.68
N LEU A 257 4.91 22.79 -25.49
CA LEU A 257 5.76 21.78 -26.13
C LEU A 257 5.26 20.35 -25.81
N PRO A 258 5.15 19.43 -26.79
CA PRO A 258 4.73 18.07 -26.53
C PRO A 258 5.87 17.23 -25.92
N VAL A 259 5.64 16.74 -24.70
CA VAL A 259 6.42 15.66 -24.09
C VAL A 259 5.92 14.32 -24.65
N PRO A 260 6.77 13.48 -25.28
CA PRO A 260 6.31 12.24 -25.88
C PRO A 260 6.14 11.13 -24.82
N ALA A 261 4.93 11.01 -24.26
CA ALA A 261 4.49 9.80 -23.54
C ALA A 261 2.94 9.61 -23.48
N GLN A 262 2.15 10.40 -24.22
CA GLN A 262 0.69 10.41 -24.09
C GLN A 262 -0.09 9.53 -25.10
N VAL A 263 0.60 8.80 -25.99
CA VAL A 263 -0.07 8.08 -27.10
C VAL A 263 -0.74 6.75 -26.67
N SER A 264 -0.41 6.19 -25.50
CA SER A 264 -0.86 4.82 -25.17
C SER A 264 -2.21 4.72 -24.44
N ALA A 265 -2.71 5.77 -23.80
CA ALA A 265 -3.93 5.71 -22.99
C ALA A 265 -5.22 5.97 -23.82
N THR A 266 -5.14 6.78 -24.86
CA THR A 266 -6.29 7.16 -25.72
C THR A 266 -6.70 6.09 -26.73
N ALA A 267 -5.96 4.98 -26.83
CA ALA A 267 -6.18 3.92 -27.81
C ALA A 267 -6.66 2.58 -27.23
N ALA A 268 -6.70 2.41 -25.90
CA ALA A 268 -7.04 1.12 -25.28
C ALA A 268 -8.48 0.65 -25.59
N ASP A 269 -9.41 1.59 -25.80
CA ASP A 269 -10.79 1.37 -26.25
C ASP A 269 -10.92 0.94 -27.72
N ARG A 270 -9.82 1.06 -28.50
CA ARG A 270 -9.75 0.69 -29.91
C ARG A 270 -9.11 -0.68 -30.18
N TRP A 271 -8.81 -1.45 -29.14
CA TRP A 271 -8.26 -2.81 -29.25
C TRP A 271 -7.01 -2.88 -30.15
N PRO A 272 -5.94 -2.12 -29.84
CA PRO A 272 -4.77 -2.02 -30.71
C PRO A 272 -4.09 -3.39 -30.93
N GLU A 273 -4.19 -4.30 -29.98
CA GLU A 273 -3.62 -5.64 -30.08
C GLU A 273 -4.33 -6.49 -31.16
N LEU A 274 -5.66 -6.35 -31.28
CA LEU A 274 -6.45 -7.04 -32.31
C LEU A 274 -6.19 -6.43 -33.69
N ARG A 275 -6.09 -5.09 -33.78
CA ARG A 275 -5.77 -4.40 -35.03
C ARG A 275 -4.38 -4.73 -35.54
N ALA A 276 -3.39 -4.79 -34.64
CA ALA A 276 -2.03 -5.18 -34.98
C ALA A 276 -1.96 -6.61 -35.54
N ALA A 277 -2.89 -7.48 -35.15
CA ALA A 277 -3.01 -8.83 -35.69
C ALA A 277 -3.88 -8.94 -36.96
N GLY A 278 -4.31 -7.81 -37.54
CA GLY A 278 -5.10 -7.77 -38.76
C GLY A 278 -6.61 -7.99 -38.58
N TRP A 279 -7.10 -8.03 -37.33
CA TRP A 279 -8.52 -8.22 -37.02
C TRP A 279 -9.23 -6.88 -36.83
N THR A 280 -9.23 -6.07 -37.88
CA THR A 280 -9.83 -4.73 -37.85
C THR A 280 -11.33 -4.79 -37.62
N ASP A 281 -12.04 -5.71 -38.29
CA ASP A 281 -13.50 -5.80 -38.23
C ASP A 281 -14.00 -6.20 -36.83
N ALA A 282 -13.35 -7.18 -36.21
CA ALA A 282 -13.65 -7.58 -34.84
C ALA A 282 -13.31 -6.45 -33.83
N ALA A 283 -12.20 -5.74 -34.04
CA ALA A 283 -11.84 -4.59 -33.22
C ALA A 283 -12.85 -3.44 -33.35
N ASP A 284 -13.32 -3.15 -34.57
CA ASP A 284 -14.33 -2.12 -34.83
C ASP A 284 -15.69 -2.48 -34.21
N ALA A 285 -16.11 -3.75 -34.31
CA ALA A 285 -17.30 -4.26 -33.64
C ALA A 285 -17.22 -4.07 -32.12
N LEU A 286 -16.12 -4.48 -31.49
CA LEU A 286 -15.94 -4.32 -30.04
C LEU A 286 -15.85 -2.85 -29.62
N THR A 287 -15.20 -1.99 -30.40
CA THR A 287 -15.19 -0.54 -30.15
C THR A 287 -16.60 0.06 -30.24
N ALA A 288 -17.46 -0.40 -31.14
CA ALA A 288 -18.85 0.01 -31.20
C ALA A 288 -19.66 -0.47 -29.99
N GLU A 289 -19.43 -1.70 -29.51
CA GLU A 289 -20.05 -2.24 -28.28
C GLU A 289 -19.66 -1.42 -27.03
N VAL A 290 -18.39 -1.01 -26.90
CA VAL A 290 -17.93 -0.08 -25.84
C VAL A 290 -18.70 1.23 -25.89
N ARG A 291 -18.78 1.85 -27.08
CA ARG A 291 -19.42 3.17 -27.26
C ARG A 291 -20.94 3.13 -27.05
N THR A 292 -21.57 1.98 -27.35
CA THR A 292 -23.01 1.77 -27.16
C THR A 292 -23.37 1.30 -25.75
N GLY A 293 -22.38 1.11 -24.86
CA GLY A 293 -22.60 0.67 -23.47
C GLY A 293 -23.08 -0.78 -23.35
N ARG A 294 -22.98 -1.59 -24.41
CA ARG A 294 -23.44 -2.98 -24.44
C ARG A 294 -22.41 -3.97 -23.90
N MET A 295 -21.18 -3.52 -23.65
CA MET A 295 -20.08 -4.31 -23.10
C MET A 295 -19.70 -3.79 -21.71
N ASN A 296 -19.33 -4.71 -20.81
CA ASN A 296 -18.83 -4.38 -19.47
C ASN A 296 -17.31 -4.65 -19.33
N ASP A 297 -16.77 -4.38 -18.15
CA ASP A 297 -15.35 -4.61 -17.81
C ASP A 297 -14.97 -6.10 -17.76
N VAL A 298 -15.89 -6.98 -17.33
CA VAL A 298 -15.72 -8.44 -17.32
C VAL A 298 -15.57 -8.98 -18.75
N ASP A 299 -16.42 -8.54 -19.67
CA ASP A 299 -16.36 -8.89 -21.08
C ASP A 299 -15.02 -8.46 -21.70
N CYS A 300 -14.58 -7.23 -21.39
CA CYS A 300 -13.28 -6.73 -21.85
C CYS A 300 -12.13 -7.61 -21.33
N ALA A 301 -12.15 -7.94 -20.03
CA ALA A 301 -11.15 -8.81 -19.42
C ALA A 301 -11.18 -10.23 -20.00
N ARG A 302 -12.37 -10.78 -20.28
CA ARG A 302 -12.60 -12.11 -20.85
C ARG A 302 -12.10 -12.22 -22.27
N LEU A 303 -12.46 -11.28 -23.12
CA LEU A 303 -12.02 -11.25 -24.52
C LEU A 303 -10.50 -11.07 -24.63
N ARG A 304 -9.91 -10.20 -23.79
CA ARG A 304 -8.44 -10.06 -23.73
C ARG A 304 -7.76 -11.33 -23.25
N HIS A 305 -8.36 -12.05 -22.29
CA HIS A 305 -7.84 -13.34 -21.84
C HIS A 305 -7.95 -14.40 -22.94
N ALA A 306 -9.11 -14.57 -23.56
CA ALA A 306 -9.34 -15.50 -24.67
C ALA A 306 -8.38 -15.24 -25.84
N TRP A 307 -8.14 -13.96 -26.17
CA TRP A 307 -7.12 -13.56 -27.14
C TRP A 307 -5.71 -13.97 -26.73
N ALA A 308 -5.31 -13.68 -25.48
CA ALA A 308 -3.99 -14.03 -24.97
C ALA A 308 -3.75 -15.54 -24.96
N ALA A 309 -4.72 -16.33 -24.51
CA ALA A 309 -4.67 -17.79 -24.51
C ALA A 309 -4.66 -18.39 -25.93
N GLY A 310 -5.29 -17.71 -26.89
CA GLY A 310 -5.35 -18.12 -28.29
C GLY A 310 -4.09 -17.83 -29.10
N ARG A 311 -3.16 -16.98 -28.66
CA ARG A 311 -2.01 -16.51 -29.49
C ARG A 311 -1.16 -17.62 -30.11
N GLY A 312 -1.10 -18.81 -29.51
CA GLY A 312 -0.37 -19.97 -30.04
C GLY A 312 -1.19 -20.89 -30.96
N HIS A 313 -2.49 -20.64 -31.14
CA HIS A 313 -3.43 -21.54 -31.81
C HIS A 313 -4.32 -20.77 -32.80
N PRO A 314 -3.92 -20.68 -34.09
CA PRO A 314 -4.65 -19.92 -35.11
C PRO A 314 -6.13 -20.30 -35.23
N ASP A 315 -6.47 -21.58 -35.08
CA ASP A 315 -7.86 -22.05 -35.18
C ASP A 315 -8.74 -21.52 -34.04
N ARG A 316 -8.22 -21.47 -32.81
CA ARG A 316 -8.92 -20.90 -31.65
C ARG A 316 -9.15 -19.41 -31.82
N LEU A 317 -8.18 -18.73 -32.44
CA LEU A 317 -8.29 -17.33 -32.78
C LEU A 317 -9.36 -17.11 -33.86
N ALA A 318 -9.35 -17.86 -34.95
CA ALA A 318 -10.39 -17.75 -35.98
C ALA A 318 -11.80 -17.93 -35.41
N ALA A 319 -12.00 -18.96 -34.57
CA ALA A 319 -13.27 -19.20 -33.88
C ALA A 319 -13.66 -18.04 -32.93
N LEU A 320 -12.70 -17.45 -32.23
CA LEU A 320 -12.93 -16.28 -31.37
C LEU A 320 -13.35 -15.05 -32.19
N SER A 321 -12.69 -14.78 -33.31
CA SER A 321 -13.03 -13.68 -34.22
C SER A 321 -14.46 -13.83 -34.75
N GLU A 322 -14.83 -15.03 -35.22
CA GLU A 322 -16.18 -15.31 -35.70
C GLU A 322 -17.23 -15.14 -34.58
N ALA A 323 -16.92 -15.62 -33.37
CA ALA A 323 -17.80 -15.45 -32.22
C ALA A 323 -17.98 -13.97 -31.84
N VAL A 324 -16.92 -13.15 -31.91
CA VAL A 324 -16.98 -11.70 -31.67
C VAL A 324 -17.83 -11.00 -32.73
N LEU A 325 -17.69 -11.35 -34.01
CA LEU A 325 -18.52 -10.77 -35.07
C LEU A 325 -20.00 -11.14 -34.92
N ARG A 326 -20.30 -12.33 -34.39
CA ARG A 326 -21.67 -12.83 -34.20
C ARG A 326 -22.34 -12.31 -32.92
N ALA A 327 -21.61 -12.29 -31.80
CA ALA A 327 -22.16 -12.04 -30.46
C ALA A 327 -21.57 -10.79 -29.78
N GLY A 328 -20.65 -10.07 -30.43
CA GLY A 328 -20.02 -8.85 -29.91
C GLY A 328 -19.29 -9.10 -28.59
N GLY A 329 -19.56 -8.23 -27.60
CA GLY A 329 -18.99 -8.34 -26.26
C GLY A 329 -19.38 -9.61 -25.51
N ALA A 330 -20.44 -10.31 -25.92
CA ALA A 330 -20.87 -11.58 -25.32
C ALA A 330 -20.15 -12.81 -25.90
N ALA A 331 -19.08 -12.64 -26.68
CA ALA A 331 -18.29 -13.79 -27.12
C ALA A 331 -17.49 -14.43 -25.97
N ALA A 332 -17.15 -15.72 -26.15
CA ALA A 332 -16.37 -16.55 -25.24
C ALA A 332 -16.90 -16.53 -23.79
N LEU A 333 -18.22 -16.67 -23.60
CA LEU A 333 -18.83 -16.66 -22.26
C LEU A 333 -18.30 -17.76 -21.36
N HIS A 334 -18.31 -17.45 -20.06
CA HIS A 334 -18.18 -18.45 -19.01
C HIS A 334 -19.28 -19.52 -19.15
N PRO A 335 -19.05 -20.81 -18.80
CA PRO A 335 -20.05 -21.87 -18.91
C PRO A 335 -21.40 -21.59 -18.25
N SER A 336 -21.43 -20.76 -17.20
CA SER A 336 -22.67 -20.32 -16.55
C SER A 336 -23.50 -19.31 -17.35
N GLY A 337 -22.99 -18.80 -18.47
CA GLY A 337 -23.65 -17.80 -19.31
C GLY A 337 -23.74 -16.39 -18.72
N ARG A 338 -23.32 -16.20 -17.46
CA ARG A 338 -23.39 -14.90 -16.78
C ARG A 338 -22.28 -13.97 -17.27
N ARG A 339 -22.62 -12.69 -17.49
CA ARG A 339 -21.67 -11.64 -17.91
C ARG A 339 -21.18 -10.76 -16.76
N ASP A 340 -21.79 -10.88 -15.60
CA ASP A 340 -21.45 -10.12 -14.39
C ASP A 340 -21.95 -10.84 -13.13
N LEU A 341 -21.50 -10.38 -11.96
CA LEU A 341 -22.07 -10.75 -10.66
C LEU A 341 -23.37 -9.98 -10.39
N PRO A 342 -24.31 -10.58 -9.63
CA PRO A 342 -25.59 -9.92 -9.28
C PRO A 342 -25.42 -8.62 -8.50
N ARG A 343 -24.39 -8.54 -7.64
CA ARG A 343 -24.07 -7.37 -6.84
C ARG A 343 -22.55 -7.29 -6.67
N ARG A 344 -22.01 -6.08 -6.84
CA ARG A 344 -20.62 -5.74 -6.51
C ARG A 344 -20.58 -4.80 -5.32
N THR A 345 -19.63 -5.01 -4.42
CA THR A 345 -19.46 -4.25 -3.17
C THR A 345 -18.13 -3.54 -3.07
N ALA A 346 -17.11 -4.00 -3.79
CA ALA A 346 -15.80 -3.37 -3.86
C ALA A 346 -15.53 -2.76 -5.24
N ARG A 347 -14.49 -1.93 -5.34
CA ARG A 347 -13.99 -1.40 -6.62
C ARG A 347 -12.98 -2.37 -7.22
N HIS A 348 -13.18 -2.73 -8.48
CA HIS A 348 -12.36 -3.71 -9.21
C HIS A 348 -11.76 -3.10 -10.47
N ASP A 349 -10.57 -3.57 -10.83
CA ASP A 349 -9.90 -3.28 -12.09
C ASP A 349 -9.48 -4.61 -12.73
N LEU A 350 -10.40 -5.22 -13.49
CA LEU A 350 -10.22 -6.55 -14.08
C LEU A 350 -9.14 -6.62 -15.17
N LEU A 351 -8.65 -5.48 -15.67
CA LEU A 351 -7.48 -5.43 -16.54
C LEU A 351 -6.20 -5.80 -15.79
N THR A 352 -6.04 -5.26 -14.57
CA THR A 352 -4.91 -5.59 -13.69
C THR A 352 -5.21 -6.74 -12.73
N GLY A 353 -6.47 -7.17 -12.63
CA GLY A 353 -6.93 -8.16 -11.66
C GLY A 353 -7.00 -7.61 -10.24
N GLN A 354 -6.94 -6.27 -10.07
CA GLN A 354 -6.89 -5.64 -8.77
C GLN A 354 -8.28 -5.47 -8.16
N VAL A 355 -8.39 -5.72 -6.86
CA VAL A 355 -9.50 -5.27 -6.02
C VAL A 355 -9.01 -4.28 -4.98
N ARG A 356 -9.70 -3.15 -4.86
CA ARG A 356 -9.38 -2.15 -3.86
C ARG A 356 -9.95 -2.56 -2.50
N ILE A 357 -9.06 -2.73 -1.52
CA ILE A 357 -9.43 -3.07 -0.14
C ILE A 357 -9.45 -1.85 0.79
N GLY A 358 -8.75 -0.77 0.42
CA GLY A 358 -8.69 0.42 1.24
C GLY A 358 -7.72 1.49 0.73
N ARG A 359 -7.16 2.24 1.67
CA ARG A 359 -6.20 3.32 1.44
C ARG A 359 -5.11 3.28 2.50
N CYS A 360 -3.87 3.55 2.12
CA CYS A 360 -2.79 3.73 3.10
C CYS A 360 -3.07 4.99 3.92
N ALA A 361 -3.11 4.87 5.25
CA ALA A 361 -3.35 5.99 6.15
C ALA A 361 -2.25 7.07 5.99
N ASP A 362 -2.58 8.35 6.24
CA ASP A 362 -1.60 9.43 6.28
C ASP A 362 -0.88 9.45 7.63
N ASP A 363 -0.06 8.41 7.86
CA ASP A 363 0.61 8.15 9.14
C ASP A 363 2.13 8.03 8.97
N ALA A 364 2.88 8.38 10.02
CA ALA A 364 4.34 8.31 10.05
C ALA A 364 4.89 6.93 9.69
N HIS A 365 4.20 5.86 10.10
CA HIS A 365 4.57 4.47 9.81
C HIS A 365 4.50 4.14 8.32
N ASN A 366 3.76 4.89 7.51
CA ASN A 366 3.70 4.68 6.07
C ASN A 366 4.80 5.49 5.35
N PRO A 367 5.49 4.92 4.34
CA PRO A 367 6.40 5.70 3.51
C PRO A 367 5.66 6.86 2.88
N TYR A 368 6.28 8.04 2.83
CA TYR A 368 5.63 9.27 2.36
C TYR A 368 4.99 9.11 0.96
N ALA A 369 5.68 8.41 0.04
CA ALA A 369 5.18 8.13 -1.31
C ALA A 369 3.87 7.30 -1.33
N ARG A 370 3.61 6.51 -0.29
CA ARG A 370 2.45 5.63 -0.17
C ARG A 370 1.30 6.23 0.64
N ARG A 371 1.56 7.24 1.46
CA ARG A 371 0.52 7.86 2.31
C ARG A 371 -0.61 8.43 1.47
N GLY A 372 -1.82 7.95 1.71
CA GLY A 372 -3.01 8.32 0.95
C GLY A 372 -3.12 7.66 -0.42
N ALA A 373 -2.26 6.71 -0.79
CA ALA A 373 -2.45 5.89 -1.98
C ALA A 373 -3.56 4.85 -1.74
N GLY A 374 -4.32 4.53 -2.79
CA GLY A 374 -5.25 3.41 -2.74
C GLY A 374 -4.48 2.09 -2.63
N LEU A 375 -5.01 1.15 -1.87
CA LEU A 375 -4.41 -0.16 -1.66
C LEU A 375 -5.26 -1.26 -2.30
N ALA A 376 -4.61 -2.18 -2.99
CA ALA A 376 -5.22 -3.23 -3.77
C ALA A 376 -4.60 -4.62 -3.52
N LEU A 377 -5.40 -5.66 -3.73
CA LEU A 377 -4.94 -7.04 -3.85
C LEU A 377 -5.18 -7.55 -5.27
N ASP A 378 -4.30 -8.40 -5.76
CA ASP A 378 -4.40 -9.04 -7.08
C ASP A 378 -3.83 -10.47 -7.03
N PRO A 379 -4.03 -11.30 -8.08
CA PRO A 379 -3.53 -12.66 -8.10
C PRO A 379 -2.02 -12.81 -7.90
N THR A 380 -1.22 -11.80 -8.27
CA THR A 380 0.24 -11.85 -8.08
C THR A 380 0.64 -11.71 -6.60
N LEU A 381 -0.20 -11.07 -5.79
CA LEU A 381 -0.07 -11.03 -4.34
C LEU A 381 -0.66 -12.30 -3.71
N LEU A 382 -1.89 -12.65 -4.10
CA LEU A 382 -2.60 -13.81 -3.56
C LEU A 382 -1.89 -15.14 -3.89
N GLY A 383 -1.13 -15.21 -4.98
CA GLY A 383 -0.29 -16.37 -5.32
C GLY A 383 0.86 -16.63 -4.34
N THR A 384 1.16 -15.69 -3.44
CA THR A 384 2.05 -15.92 -2.29
C THR A 384 1.30 -16.32 -1.02
N SER A 385 -0.03 -16.47 -1.11
CA SER A 385 -0.96 -16.67 0.01
C SER A 385 -1.03 -15.48 0.98
N LEU A 386 -2.20 -15.29 1.61
CA LEU A 386 -2.49 -14.20 2.53
C LEU A 386 -2.97 -14.75 3.88
N LEU A 387 -2.30 -14.38 4.96
CA LEU A 387 -2.75 -14.66 6.32
C LEU A 387 -3.31 -13.38 6.97
N ALA A 388 -4.57 -13.43 7.39
CA ALA A 388 -5.27 -12.33 8.04
C ALA A 388 -5.65 -12.70 9.48
N VAL A 389 -5.06 -12.03 10.47
CA VAL A 389 -5.28 -12.31 11.89
C VAL A 389 -5.92 -11.11 12.57
N GLY A 390 -6.93 -11.36 13.38
CA GLY A 390 -7.59 -10.35 14.21
C GLY A 390 -8.81 -10.89 14.93
N PRO A 391 -9.26 -10.24 16.01
CA PRO A 391 -10.39 -10.73 16.78
C PRO A 391 -11.69 -10.76 15.96
N PRO A 392 -12.72 -11.51 16.41
CA PRO A 392 -14.06 -11.43 15.85
C PRO A 392 -14.56 -9.98 15.82
N GLY A 393 -15.26 -9.59 14.75
CA GLY A 393 -15.77 -8.22 14.60
C GLY A 393 -14.76 -7.17 14.09
N ALA A 394 -13.47 -7.51 13.94
CA ALA A 394 -12.46 -6.60 13.37
C ALA A 394 -12.69 -6.24 11.89
N GLY A 395 -13.68 -6.86 11.23
CA GLY A 395 -14.06 -6.57 9.84
C GLY A 395 -13.37 -7.45 8.79
N LYS A 396 -12.69 -8.55 9.17
CA LYS A 396 -12.02 -9.48 8.24
C LYS A 396 -12.95 -9.96 7.11
N SER A 397 -14.11 -10.53 7.47
CA SER A 397 -15.05 -11.09 6.50
C SER A 397 -15.60 -10.03 5.55
N ALA A 398 -16.01 -8.88 6.08
CA ALA A 398 -16.68 -7.83 5.30
C ALA A 398 -15.71 -6.95 4.48
N ARG A 399 -14.52 -6.66 5.00
CA ARG A 399 -13.57 -5.67 4.42
C ARG A 399 -12.38 -6.31 3.68
N LEU A 400 -12.14 -7.60 3.86
CA LEU A 400 -11.07 -8.33 3.17
C LEU A 400 -11.62 -9.52 2.38
N VAL A 401 -12.21 -10.51 3.08
CA VAL A 401 -12.59 -11.79 2.48
C VAL A 401 -13.62 -11.59 1.37
N ARG A 402 -14.71 -10.87 1.66
CA ARG A 402 -15.77 -10.61 0.67
C ARG A 402 -15.25 -9.87 -0.58
N PRO A 403 -14.50 -8.75 -0.50
CA PRO A 403 -13.88 -8.14 -1.68
C PRO A 403 -12.97 -9.08 -2.49
N VAL A 404 -12.16 -9.91 -1.81
CA VAL A 404 -11.28 -10.89 -2.47
C VAL A 404 -12.10 -11.95 -3.21
N VAL A 405 -13.10 -12.54 -2.56
CA VAL A 405 -14.03 -13.52 -3.17
C VAL A 405 -14.74 -12.90 -4.36
N GLU A 406 -15.25 -11.67 -4.22
CA GLU A 406 -15.92 -10.94 -5.31
C GLU A 406 -14.98 -10.71 -6.51
N SER A 407 -13.72 -10.33 -6.27
CA SER A 407 -12.71 -10.15 -7.31
C SER A 407 -12.39 -11.44 -8.04
N LEU A 408 -12.17 -12.52 -7.28
CA LEU A 408 -11.87 -13.84 -7.85
C LEU A 408 -13.07 -14.41 -8.62
N ALA A 409 -14.29 -14.15 -8.17
CA ALA A 409 -15.51 -14.52 -8.88
C ALA A 409 -15.68 -13.73 -10.20
N LEU A 410 -15.34 -12.44 -10.24
CA LEU A 410 -15.30 -11.67 -11.49
C LEU A 410 -14.20 -12.16 -12.43
N GLN A 411 -13.03 -12.53 -11.90
CA GLN A 411 -11.95 -13.10 -12.69
C GLN A 411 -12.29 -14.48 -13.24
N ALA A 412 -13.05 -15.28 -12.49
CA ALA A 412 -13.59 -16.56 -12.95
C ALA A 412 -14.58 -16.38 -14.11
N LEU A 413 -15.48 -15.40 -14.04
CA LEU A 413 -16.34 -15.01 -15.17
C LEU A 413 -15.54 -14.54 -16.40
N ALA A 414 -14.36 -13.95 -16.18
CA ALA A 414 -13.43 -13.58 -17.24
C ALA A 414 -12.54 -14.75 -17.72
N GLY A 415 -12.72 -15.96 -17.18
CA GLY A 415 -11.93 -17.15 -17.51
C GLY A 415 -10.49 -17.13 -17.00
N LYS A 416 -10.16 -16.25 -16.05
CA LYS A 416 -8.79 -16.06 -15.52
C LYS A 416 -8.50 -16.81 -14.23
N ALA A 417 -9.53 -17.18 -13.48
CA ALA A 417 -9.38 -17.76 -12.15
C ALA A 417 -10.44 -18.84 -11.86
N ALA A 418 -10.19 -19.64 -10.82
CA ALA A 418 -11.16 -20.51 -10.17
C ALA A 418 -11.12 -20.25 -8.65
N LEU A 419 -12.29 -20.23 -8.03
CA LEU A 419 -12.47 -19.81 -6.64
C LEU A 419 -13.15 -20.92 -5.85
N LEU A 420 -12.57 -21.26 -4.70
CA LEU A 420 -13.21 -22.04 -3.64
C LEU A 420 -13.33 -21.15 -2.39
N ALA A 421 -14.54 -20.68 -2.10
CA ALA A 421 -14.83 -19.88 -0.92
C ALA A 421 -15.48 -20.76 0.16
N VAL A 422 -14.91 -20.76 1.36
CA VAL A 422 -15.37 -21.58 2.49
C VAL A 422 -15.65 -20.67 3.67
N GLY A 423 -16.83 -20.81 4.25
CA GLY A 423 -17.22 -20.08 5.45
C GLY A 423 -18.34 -20.78 6.19
N ALA A 424 -18.68 -20.27 7.37
CA ALA A 424 -19.84 -20.76 8.10
C ALA A 424 -21.14 -20.49 7.33
N ALA A 425 -22.16 -21.32 7.54
CA ALA A 425 -23.49 -21.07 6.98
C ALA A 425 -24.00 -19.66 7.32
N GLY A 426 -24.30 -18.87 6.29
CA GLY A 426 -24.70 -17.47 6.40
C GLY A 426 -23.55 -16.46 6.55
N ALA A 427 -22.30 -16.87 6.36
CA ALA A 427 -21.17 -15.96 6.25
C ALA A 427 -21.37 -15.00 5.06
N PRO A 428 -20.92 -13.73 5.16
CA PRO A 428 -21.19 -12.70 4.14
C PRO A 428 -20.27 -12.83 2.92
N LEU A 429 -20.16 -14.03 2.34
CA LEU A 429 -19.30 -14.34 1.19
C LEU A 429 -19.89 -13.91 -0.15
N GLY A 430 -21.21 -13.73 -0.24
CA GLY A 430 -21.89 -13.33 -1.47
C GLY A 430 -23.27 -13.95 -1.56
N HIS A 431 -24.06 -13.52 -2.55
CA HIS A 431 -25.33 -14.18 -2.86
C HIS A 431 -25.08 -15.51 -3.56
N ASP A 432 -25.98 -16.48 -3.42
CA ASP A 432 -25.83 -17.83 -3.99
C ASP A 432 -25.68 -17.78 -5.52
N ASP A 433 -26.42 -16.87 -6.16
CA ASP A 433 -26.30 -16.49 -7.56
C ASP A 433 -24.92 -16.01 -8.02
N ALA A 434 -24.00 -15.67 -7.12
CA ALA A 434 -22.64 -15.33 -7.49
C ALA A 434 -21.78 -16.57 -7.84
N TYR A 435 -22.27 -17.77 -7.52
CA TYR A 435 -21.53 -19.03 -7.61
C TYR A 435 -22.13 -19.97 -8.65
N ASP A 436 -21.29 -20.86 -9.18
CA ASP A 436 -21.69 -21.94 -10.08
C ASP A 436 -22.10 -23.19 -9.29
N VAL A 437 -21.45 -23.41 -8.14
CA VAL A 437 -21.72 -24.51 -7.21
C VAL A 437 -21.79 -23.95 -5.80
N VAL A 438 -22.87 -24.26 -5.08
CA VAL A 438 -23.03 -23.99 -3.65
C VAL A 438 -23.25 -25.32 -2.95
N VAL A 439 -22.37 -25.66 -2.02
CA VAL A 439 -22.46 -26.88 -1.19
C VAL A 439 -22.76 -26.43 0.23
N ALA A 440 -24.01 -26.63 0.68
CA ALA A 440 -24.43 -26.29 2.03
C ALA A 440 -24.46 -27.56 2.90
N ILE A 441 -23.36 -27.84 3.60
CA ILE A 441 -23.17 -29.11 4.30
C ILE A 441 -24.15 -29.22 5.47
N GLY A 442 -25.02 -30.22 5.40
CA GLY A 442 -26.07 -30.47 6.40
C GLY A 442 -27.37 -29.68 6.15
N ASP A 443 -27.49 -28.97 5.03
CA ASP A 443 -28.75 -28.41 4.55
C ASP A 443 -29.38 -29.36 3.52
N PRO A 444 -30.60 -29.88 3.77
CA PRO A 444 -31.27 -30.78 2.83
C PRO A 444 -31.64 -30.11 1.49
N GLU A 445 -31.68 -28.78 1.43
CA GLU A 445 -31.96 -28.02 0.19
C GLU A 445 -30.69 -27.82 -0.67
N SER A 446 -29.52 -28.28 -0.21
CA SER A 446 -28.28 -28.20 -0.99
C SER A 446 -28.41 -28.98 -2.29
N ALA A 447 -28.16 -28.32 -3.43
CA ALA A 447 -28.23 -28.96 -4.74
C ALA A 447 -27.09 -29.95 -5.01
N HIS A 448 -25.96 -29.75 -4.31
CA HIS A 448 -24.73 -30.53 -4.47
C HIS A 448 -24.28 -31.11 -3.13
N ASP A 449 -23.76 -32.34 -3.20
CA ASP A 449 -23.14 -33.04 -2.09
C ASP A 449 -21.63 -32.74 -2.05
N PHE A 450 -20.96 -33.16 -0.98
CA PHE A 450 -19.52 -32.99 -0.82
C PHE A 450 -18.76 -34.31 -1.01
N ASP A 451 -17.76 -34.32 -1.89
CA ASP A 451 -16.89 -35.48 -2.05
C ASP A 451 -15.81 -35.52 -0.95
N LEU A 452 -15.94 -36.47 -0.02
CA LEU A 452 -14.99 -36.70 1.07
C LEU A 452 -13.57 -37.02 0.56
N TYR A 453 -13.45 -37.60 -0.63
CA TYR A 453 -12.20 -38.07 -1.20
C TYR A 453 -11.59 -37.12 -2.24
N GLY A 454 -12.24 -35.97 -2.50
CA GLY A 454 -11.69 -34.92 -3.37
C GLY A 454 -11.59 -35.30 -4.85
N GLY A 455 -12.31 -36.34 -5.30
CA GLY A 455 -12.38 -36.84 -6.68
C GLY A 455 -11.15 -37.58 -7.18
N THR A 456 -10.27 -38.03 -6.29
CA THR A 456 -9.24 -38.99 -6.69
C THR A 456 -9.87 -40.37 -6.90
N THR A 457 -9.24 -41.19 -7.74
CA THR A 457 -9.52 -42.62 -7.85
C THR A 457 -8.40 -43.46 -7.24
N ASP A 458 -7.34 -42.82 -6.73
CA ASP A 458 -6.20 -43.48 -6.11
C ASP A 458 -6.47 -43.64 -4.59
N PRO A 459 -6.59 -44.89 -4.08
CA PRO A 459 -6.80 -45.14 -2.66
C PRO A 459 -5.71 -44.58 -1.75
N ASP A 460 -4.45 -44.52 -2.20
CA ASP A 460 -3.33 -44.03 -1.39
C ASP A 460 -3.36 -42.50 -1.26
N GLU A 461 -3.67 -41.79 -2.34
CA GLU A 461 -3.91 -40.34 -2.33
C GLU A 461 -5.12 -40.02 -1.43
N ALA A 462 -6.23 -40.75 -1.61
CA ALA A 462 -7.45 -40.59 -0.82
C ALA A 462 -7.18 -40.78 0.68
N ALA A 463 -6.45 -41.85 1.03
CA ALA A 463 -6.07 -42.17 2.39
C ALA A 463 -5.17 -41.09 3.02
N THR A 464 -4.21 -40.58 2.26
CA THR A 464 -3.28 -39.54 2.74
C THR A 464 -4.02 -38.23 3.04
N VAL A 465 -4.88 -37.79 2.12
CA VAL A 465 -5.66 -36.56 2.29
C VAL A 465 -6.68 -36.69 3.41
N LEU A 466 -7.36 -37.83 3.50
CA LEU A 466 -8.33 -38.08 4.55
C LEU A 466 -7.67 -38.21 5.93
N ALA A 467 -6.53 -38.89 6.05
CA ALA A 467 -5.76 -38.93 7.29
C ALA A 467 -5.39 -37.53 7.79
N GLU A 468 -4.92 -36.68 6.87
CA GLU A 468 -4.56 -35.29 7.17
C GLU A 468 -5.79 -34.48 7.63
N GLY A 469 -6.93 -34.65 6.96
CA GLY A 469 -8.19 -34.00 7.30
C GLY A 469 -8.81 -34.47 8.63
N LEU A 470 -8.62 -35.73 9.02
CA LEU A 470 -9.21 -36.31 10.23
C LEU A 470 -8.36 -36.09 11.48
N ILE A 471 -7.04 -36.32 11.38
CA ILE A 471 -6.16 -36.35 12.56
C ILE A 471 -4.94 -35.43 12.46
N GLY A 472 -4.82 -34.57 11.43
CA GLY A 472 -3.66 -33.69 11.26
C GLY A 472 -3.45 -32.65 12.38
N ASP A 473 -4.41 -32.46 13.30
CA ASP A 473 -4.29 -31.65 14.53
C ASP A 473 -3.74 -32.45 15.72
N VAL A 474 -3.77 -33.78 15.66
CA VAL A 474 -3.42 -34.65 16.77
C VAL A 474 -1.91 -34.91 16.75
N GLY A 475 -1.15 -34.06 17.46
CA GLY A 475 0.31 -34.13 17.47
C GLY A 475 0.93 -35.42 18.07
N SER A 476 0.14 -36.25 18.76
CA SER A 476 0.59 -37.53 19.31
C SER A 476 0.54 -38.70 18.31
N LEU A 477 -0.13 -38.52 17.16
CA LEU A 477 -0.31 -39.56 16.14
C LEU A 477 0.47 -39.24 14.88
N ASP A 478 1.00 -40.28 14.24
CA ASP A 478 1.68 -40.16 12.96
C ASP A 478 0.66 -40.22 11.80
N SER A 479 0.46 -39.10 11.10
CA SER A 479 -0.44 -39.00 9.94
C SER A 479 -0.09 -40.02 8.85
N ARG A 480 1.19 -40.42 8.70
CA ARG A 480 1.59 -41.45 7.71
C ARG A 480 1.05 -42.82 8.09
N ARG A 481 1.10 -43.16 9.38
CA ARG A 481 0.56 -44.41 9.89
C ARG A 481 -0.97 -44.46 9.74
N ALA A 482 -1.64 -43.33 10.00
CA ALA A 482 -3.08 -43.23 9.75
C ALA A 482 -3.45 -43.36 8.27
N ALA A 483 -2.67 -42.74 7.37
CA ALA A 483 -2.83 -42.92 5.94
C ALA A 483 -2.67 -44.39 5.53
N THR A 484 -1.68 -45.11 6.08
CA THR A 484 -1.53 -46.56 5.83
C THR A 484 -2.76 -47.35 6.28
N VAL A 485 -3.29 -47.09 7.48
CA VAL A 485 -4.50 -47.76 7.97
C VAL A 485 -5.70 -47.50 7.06
N LEU A 486 -5.88 -46.26 6.61
CA LEU A 486 -6.93 -45.91 5.67
C LEU A 486 -6.72 -46.59 4.31
N ALA A 487 -5.51 -46.59 3.76
CA ALA A 487 -5.20 -47.23 2.47
C ALA A 487 -5.50 -48.74 2.49
N GLN A 488 -5.21 -49.41 3.61
CA GLN A 488 -5.53 -50.83 3.84
C GLN A 488 -7.02 -51.14 3.92
N LEU A 489 -7.89 -50.13 4.02
CA LEU A 489 -9.35 -50.27 3.98
C LEU A 489 -9.93 -49.74 2.66
N LEU A 490 -9.50 -48.55 2.23
CA LEU A 490 -9.98 -47.89 1.01
C LEU A 490 -9.60 -48.67 -0.26
N GLY A 491 -8.38 -49.20 -0.35
CA GLY A 491 -7.92 -49.98 -1.50
C GLY A 491 -8.75 -51.24 -1.72
N PRO A 492 -8.89 -52.11 -0.70
CA PRO A 492 -9.75 -53.29 -0.78
C PRO A 492 -11.21 -52.95 -1.07
N TYR A 493 -11.78 -51.92 -0.42
CA TYR A 493 -13.16 -51.51 -0.68
C TYR A 493 -13.35 -51.04 -2.13
N HIS A 494 -12.46 -50.18 -2.62
CA HIS A 494 -12.51 -49.69 -4.00
C HIS A 494 -12.38 -50.81 -5.03
N ALA A 495 -11.50 -51.79 -4.80
CA ALA A 495 -11.37 -52.95 -5.69
C ALA A 495 -12.64 -53.83 -5.73
N ALA A 496 -13.34 -53.96 -4.60
CA ALA A 496 -14.56 -54.77 -4.52
C ALA A 496 -15.80 -54.05 -5.08
N HIS A 497 -15.92 -52.73 -4.88
CA HIS A 497 -17.15 -51.98 -5.13
C HIS A 497 -17.06 -50.93 -6.26
N GLY A 498 -15.85 -50.63 -6.77
CA GLY A 498 -15.63 -49.61 -7.81
C GLY A 498 -15.76 -48.16 -7.32
N CYS A 499 -16.07 -47.94 -6.05
CA CYS A 499 -16.15 -46.63 -5.39
C CYS A 499 -15.53 -46.71 -3.99
N PHE A 500 -15.27 -45.56 -3.36
CA PHE A 500 -14.85 -45.53 -1.94
C PHE A 500 -16.05 -45.71 -1.00
N PRO A 501 -15.85 -46.14 0.26
CA PRO A 501 -16.94 -46.29 1.21
C PRO A 501 -17.61 -44.94 1.53
N GLY A 502 -18.89 -44.96 1.86
CA GLY A 502 -19.54 -43.80 2.48
C GLY A 502 -19.04 -43.61 3.92
N VAL A 503 -19.51 -42.53 4.57
CA VAL A 503 -19.13 -42.21 5.96
C VAL A 503 -19.53 -43.32 6.96
N PRO A 504 -20.76 -43.86 6.95
CA PRO A 504 -21.13 -44.96 7.85
C PRO A 504 -20.31 -46.23 7.60
N GLU A 505 -20.13 -46.62 6.34
CA GLU A 505 -19.38 -47.83 5.99
C GLU A 505 -17.90 -47.69 6.38
N LEU A 506 -17.29 -46.52 6.16
CA LEU A 506 -15.91 -46.27 6.56
C LEU A 506 -15.76 -46.35 8.09
N ARG A 507 -16.74 -45.82 8.83
CA ARG A 507 -16.76 -45.90 10.29
C ARG A 507 -16.77 -47.35 10.76
N GLU A 508 -17.69 -48.17 10.26
CA GLU A 508 -17.80 -49.59 10.64
C GLU A 508 -16.52 -50.37 10.32
N LEU A 509 -15.89 -50.08 9.17
CA LEU A 509 -14.60 -50.68 8.79
C LEU A 509 -13.45 -50.26 9.73
N LEU A 510 -13.44 -49.01 10.20
CA LEU A 510 -12.44 -48.50 11.14
C LEU A 510 -12.65 -49.04 12.57
N ASP A 511 -13.91 -49.13 13.01
CA ASP A 511 -14.32 -49.77 14.27
C ASP A 511 -13.97 -51.27 14.29
N GLY A 512 -13.77 -51.87 13.12
CA GLY A 512 -13.41 -53.26 12.96
C GLY A 512 -14.59 -54.20 13.12
N ASP A 513 -15.79 -53.76 12.73
CA ASP A 513 -17.00 -54.57 12.82
C ASP A 513 -16.83 -55.87 12.01
N PRO A 514 -17.00 -57.06 12.63
CA PRO A 514 -16.83 -58.33 11.95
C PRO A 514 -17.70 -58.51 10.71
N HIS A 515 -18.91 -57.94 10.68
CA HIS A 515 -19.86 -58.20 9.59
C HIS A 515 -19.48 -57.50 8.27
N PRO A 516 -19.23 -56.17 8.24
CA PRO A 516 -18.74 -55.48 7.04
C PRO A 516 -17.39 -56.00 6.56
N LEU A 517 -16.46 -56.32 7.46
CA LEU A 517 -15.15 -56.87 7.10
C LEU A 517 -15.27 -58.25 6.44
N ALA A 518 -16.14 -59.12 6.96
CA ALA A 518 -16.38 -60.43 6.36
C ALA A 518 -17.04 -60.32 4.98
N ALA A 519 -17.99 -59.39 4.80
CA ALA A 519 -18.62 -59.12 3.52
C ALA A 519 -17.64 -58.58 2.47
N LEU A 520 -16.77 -57.65 2.87
CA LEU A 520 -15.71 -57.12 2.02
C LEU A 520 -14.72 -58.22 1.61
N ARG A 521 -14.30 -59.06 2.56
CA ARG A 521 -13.44 -60.21 2.28
C ARG A 521 -14.06 -61.17 1.27
N ALA A 522 -15.31 -61.57 1.46
CA ALA A 522 -16.01 -62.47 0.55
C ALA A 522 -16.11 -61.89 -0.87
N SER A 523 -16.37 -60.58 -0.99
CA SER A 523 -16.41 -59.88 -2.28
C SER A 523 -15.05 -59.88 -2.98
N LEU A 524 -13.95 -59.66 -2.24
CA LEU A 524 -12.59 -59.71 -2.76
C LEU A 524 -12.16 -61.12 -3.19
N GLU A 525 -12.58 -62.16 -2.44
CA GLU A 525 -12.36 -63.56 -2.79
C GLU A 525 -13.10 -63.93 -4.08
N ALA A 526 -14.36 -63.52 -4.22
CA ALA A 526 -15.16 -63.71 -5.43
C ALA A 526 -14.56 -62.97 -6.64
N GLY A 527 -14.04 -61.75 -6.45
CA GLY A 527 -13.35 -60.97 -7.48
C GLY A 527 -11.91 -61.40 -7.77
N GLY A 528 -11.34 -62.33 -7.00
CA GLY A 528 -9.97 -62.82 -7.20
C GLY A 528 -8.86 -61.82 -6.80
N HIS A 529 -9.16 -60.81 -5.99
CA HIS A 529 -8.24 -59.72 -5.62
C HIS A 529 -7.25 -60.10 -4.52
N ARG A 530 -6.35 -61.07 -4.80
CA ARG A 530 -5.39 -61.63 -3.81
C ARG A 530 -4.42 -60.62 -3.19
N ALA A 531 -4.11 -59.51 -3.85
CA ALA A 531 -3.28 -58.46 -3.27
C ALA A 531 -4.05 -57.70 -2.17
N MET A 532 -5.30 -57.32 -2.45
CA MET A 532 -6.16 -56.60 -1.51
C MET A 532 -6.55 -57.44 -0.29
N LEU A 533 -6.72 -58.75 -0.45
CA LEU A 533 -6.90 -59.66 0.68
C LEU A 533 -5.70 -59.64 1.65
N ARG A 534 -4.47 -59.53 1.12
CA ARG A 534 -3.26 -59.44 1.96
C ARG A 534 -3.19 -58.13 2.73
N GLU A 535 -3.64 -57.02 2.15
CA GLU A 535 -3.75 -55.73 2.85
C GLU A 535 -4.78 -55.81 3.98
N LEU A 536 -5.96 -56.40 3.72
CA LEU A 536 -6.99 -56.58 4.74
C LEU A 536 -6.51 -57.51 5.88
N ASP A 537 -5.81 -58.60 5.55
CA ASP A 537 -5.17 -59.48 6.54
C ASP A 537 -4.07 -58.78 7.35
N ALA A 538 -3.32 -57.86 6.72
CA ALA A 538 -2.34 -57.02 7.41
C ALA A 538 -3.03 -56.08 8.41
N ARG A 539 -4.12 -55.41 8.00
CA ARG A 539 -4.92 -54.54 8.89
C ARG A 539 -5.48 -55.32 10.08
N ALA A 540 -6.07 -56.49 9.85
CA ALA A 540 -6.65 -57.32 10.90
C ALA A 540 -5.62 -57.73 11.97
N ARG A 541 -4.36 -57.99 11.58
CA ARG A 541 -3.27 -58.30 12.52
C ARG A 541 -2.79 -57.10 13.34
N GLN A 542 -2.94 -55.89 12.80
CA GLN A 542 -2.53 -54.65 13.46
C GLN A 542 -3.61 -54.08 14.38
N ALA A 543 -4.87 -54.51 14.19
CA ALA A 543 -6.02 -54.04 14.95
C ALA A 543 -5.88 -54.31 16.45
N GLY A 544 -6.18 -53.29 17.26
CA GLY A 544 -6.13 -53.40 18.73
C GLY A 544 -4.72 -53.33 19.34
N GLY A 545 -3.68 -53.09 18.54
CA GLY A 545 -2.31 -52.89 19.02
C GLY A 545 -2.09 -51.53 19.69
N ALA A 546 -1.04 -51.42 20.53
CA ALA A 546 -0.64 -50.15 21.12
C ALA A 546 -0.21 -49.14 20.02
N GLY A 547 -0.96 -48.05 19.88
CA GLY A 547 -0.73 -47.02 18.87
C GLY A 547 -1.44 -47.25 17.53
N ASP A 548 -2.46 -48.12 17.47
CA ASP A 548 -3.39 -48.17 16.33
C ASP A 548 -4.17 -46.84 16.21
N PRO A 549 -4.07 -46.10 15.09
CA PRO A 549 -4.83 -44.86 14.90
C PRO A 549 -6.30 -45.09 14.55
N ALA A 550 -6.73 -46.32 14.24
CA ALA A 550 -8.10 -46.60 13.76
C ALA A 550 -9.23 -46.14 14.70
N PRO A 551 -9.16 -46.32 16.04
CA PRO A 551 -10.22 -45.84 16.93
C PRO A 551 -10.36 -44.31 16.88
N VAL A 552 -9.24 -43.58 16.81
CA VAL A 552 -9.27 -42.11 16.70
C VAL A 552 -9.81 -41.68 15.34
N LEU A 553 -9.45 -42.39 14.26
CA LEU A 553 -10.02 -42.15 12.94
C LEU A 553 -11.54 -42.40 12.91
N ALA A 554 -12.01 -43.46 13.55
CA ALA A 554 -13.42 -43.78 13.68
C ALA A 554 -14.18 -42.70 14.46
N ASP A 555 -13.63 -42.26 15.61
CA ASP A 555 -14.20 -41.16 16.40
C ASP A 555 -14.32 -39.86 15.59
N ARG A 556 -13.30 -39.54 14.77
CA ARG A 556 -13.32 -38.35 13.91
C ARG A 556 -14.33 -38.47 12.77
N ILE A 557 -14.42 -39.64 12.13
CA ILE A 557 -15.42 -39.89 11.08
C ILE A 557 -16.84 -39.90 11.66
N ALA A 558 -17.03 -40.35 12.90
CA ALA A 558 -18.34 -40.34 13.57
C ALA A 558 -18.91 -38.93 13.78
N LEU A 559 -18.10 -37.88 13.67
CA LEU A 559 -18.58 -36.49 13.63
C LEU A 559 -19.39 -36.19 12.35
N LEU A 560 -19.09 -36.89 11.26
CA LEU A 560 -19.78 -36.79 9.97
C LEU A 560 -20.92 -37.81 9.83
N ASP A 561 -20.93 -38.88 10.63
CA ASP A 561 -21.97 -39.90 10.69
C ASP A 561 -23.16 -39.48 11.58
N ARG A 562 -23.65 -38.26 11.36
CA ARG A 562 -24.81 -37.71 12.08
C ARG A 562 -26.03 -37.71 11.15
N PRO A 563 -27.25 -37.88 11.67
CA PRO A 563 -28.46 -37.81 10.86
C PRO A 563 -28.57 -36.51 10.04
N ALA A 564 -28.02 -35.41 10.54
CA ALA A 564 -27.96 -34.13 9.84
C ALA A 564 -27.14 -34.17 8.53
N PHE A 565 -26.23 -35.13 8.38
CA PHE A 565 -25.37 -35.30 7.21
C PHE A 565 -25.70 -36.57 6.41
N ALA A 566 -26.80 -37.25 6.74
CA ALA A 566 -27.18 -38.50 6.09
C ALA A 566 -27.33 -38.30 4.57
N GLY A 567 -26.62 -39.11 3.80
CA GLY A 567 -26.61 -39.03 2.32
C GLY A 567 -25.72 -37.92 1.73
N PHE A 568 -25.21 -36.98 2.55
CA PHE A 568 -24.44 -35.83 2.06
C PHE A 568 -23.02 -36.19 1.59
N PHE A 569 -22.51 -37.35 2.04
CA PHE A 569 -21.20 -37.88 1.69
C PHE A 569 -21.32 -39.23 0.95
N THR A 570 -22.44 -39.43 0.24
CA THR A 570 -22.65 -40.66 -0.56
C THR A 570 -21.64 -40.73 -1.70
N THR A 571 -21.16 -41.94 -1.97
CA THR A 571 -20.21 -42.25 -3.04
C THR A 571 -20.88 -43.10 -4.14
N GLY A 572 -20.23 -43.20 -5.31
CA GLY A 572 -20.70 -44.03 -6.43
C GLY A 572 -21.63 -43.29 -7.41
N GLU A 573 -22.29 -44.04 -8.30
CA GLU A 573 -23.07 -43.48 -9.43
C GLU A 573 -24.27 -42.64 -9.01
N GLN A 574 -24.76 -42.82 -7.78
CA GLN A 574 -25.91 -42.08 -7.23
C GLN A 574 -25.49 -40.78 -6.54
N ALA A 575 -24.18 -40.55 -6.35
CA ALA A 575 -23.66 -39.37 -5.69
C ALA A 575 -23.82 -38.11 -6.56
N ARG A 576 -24.24 -37.00 -5.95
CA ARG A 576 -24.28 -35.68 -6.60
C ARG A 576 -23.07 -34.83 -6.20
N ALA A 577 -21.97 -35.51 -5.89
CA ALA A 577 -20.84 -34.93 -5.20
C ALA A 577 -20.07 -33.97 -6.11
N PHE A 578 -19.89 -32.74 -5.63
CA PHE A 578 -18.95 -31.82 -6.25
C PHE A 578 -17.52 -32.25 -5.91
N SER A 579 -16.72 -32.48 -6.94
CA SER A 579 -15.27 -32.74 -6.80
C SER A 579 -14.45 -31.47 -6.97
N LEU A 580 -13.55 -31.23 -6.02
CA LEU A 580 -12.61 -30.10 -6.07
C LEU A 580 -11.65 -30.18 -7.26
N ARG A 581 -11.36 -31.35 -7.85
CA ARG A 581 -10.51 -31.47 -9.05
C ARG A 581 -11.08 -30.71 -10.24
N SER A 582 -12.40 -30.46 -10.28
CA SER A 582 -13.03 -29.64 -11.31
C SER A 582 -12.47 -28.21 -11.38
N LEU A 583 -11.92 -27.70 -10.28
CA LEU A 583 -11.25 -26.39 -10.20
C LEU A 583 -9.96 -26.31 -11.03
N GLU A 584 -9.33 -27.44 -11.35
CA GLU A 584 -8.10 -27.46 -12.16
C GLU A 584 -8.38 -27.11 -13.62
N GLN A 585 -9.55 -27.52 -14.13
CA GLN A 585 -9.89 -27.50 -15.55
C GLN A 585 -10.87 -26.39 -15.92
N HIS A 586 -11.71 -25.97 -14.98
CA HIS A 586 -12.79 -25.04 -15.23
C HIS A 586 -12.69 -23.81 -14.31
N PRO A 587 -12.98 -22.61 -14.82
CA PRO A 587 -12.96 -21.36 -14.04
C PRO A 587 -14.19 -21.26 -13.10
N LEU A 588 -14.42 -22.27 -12.27
CA LEU A 588 -15.60 -22.37 -11.43
C LEU A 588 -15.54 -21.44 -10.22
N ARG A 589 -16.72 -20.98 -9.81
CA ARG A 589 -16.95 -20.24 -8.57
C ARG A 589 -17.71 -21.14 -7.62
N VAL A 590 -17.05 -21.61 -6.58
CA VAL A 590 -17.60 -22.58 -5.63
C VAL A 590 -17.69 -21.95 -4.24
N ARG A 591 -18.84 -22.11 -3.58
CA ARG A 591 -19.02 -21.79 -2.17
C ARG A 591 -19.32 -23.06 -1.38
N VAL A 592 -18.62 -23.25 -0.26
CA VAL A 592 -18.92 -24.31 0.71
C VAL A 592 -19.32 -23.66 2.02
N ASP A 593 -20.56 -23.89 2.42
CA ASP A 593 -21.11 -23.41 3.68
C ASP A 593 -20.98 -24.52 4.73
N LEU A 594 -20.25 -24.24 5.80
CA LEU A 594 -19.95 -25.17 6.88
C LEU A 594 -20.97 -25.10 8.02
N PRO A 595 -21.30 -26.22 8.67
CA PRO A 595 -22.32 -26.32 9.72
C PRO A 595 -21.79 -25.88 11.10
N GLU A 596 -21.12 -24.72 11.19
CA GLU A 596 -20.52 -24.24 12.45
C GLU A 596 -21.59 -24.09 13.56
N ARG A 597 -22.80 -23.67 13.18
CA ARG A 597 -23.96 -23.61 14.08
C ARG A 597 -24.53 -25.02 14.27
N GLY A 598 -24.12 -25.68 15.36
CA GLY A 598 -24.62 -27.00 15.77
C GLY A 598 -23.58 -28.12 15.66
N HIS A 599 -22.64 -28.01 14.70
CA HIS A 599 -21.61 -29.02 14.46
C HIS A 599 -20.21 -28.41 14.31
N ALA A 600 -19.79 -27.61 15.30
CA ALA A 600 -18.52 -26.89 15.27
C ALA A 600 -17.28 -27.79 15.08
N GLU A 601 -17.25 -28.98 15.71
CA GLU A 601 -16.13 -29.91 15.54
C GLU A 601 -16.08 -30.51 14.12
N ALA A 602 -17.23 -30.89 13.56
CA ALA A 602 -17.32 -31.34 12.17
C ALA A 602 -16.90 -30.23 11.20
N SER A 603 -17.34 -28.99 11.46
CA SER A 603 -16.93 -27.81 10.69
C SER A 603 -15.40 -27.65 10.66
N ARG A 604 -14.72 -27.74 11.81
CA ARG A 604 -13.24 -27.62 11.87
C ARG A 604 -12.54 -28.75 11.11
N LEU A 605 -13.04 -29.98 11.25
CA LEU A 605 -12.55 -31.15 10.53
C LEU A 605 -12.69 -30.94 9.01
N LEU A 606 -13.86 -30.49 8.55
CA LEU A 606 -14.13 -30.22 7.13
C LEU A 606 -13.28 -29.06 6.59
N THR A 607 -13.09 -27.98 7.35
CA THR A 607 -12.18 -26.88 6.94
C THR A 607 -10.76 -27.39 6.69
N ARG A 608 -10.25 -28.23 7.58
CA ARG A 608 -8.92 -28.85 7.44
C ARG A 608 -8.87 -29.82 6.26
N LEU A 609 -9.89 -30.66 6.09
CA LEU A 609 -9.98 -31.59 4.96
C LEU A 609 -10.01 -30.83 3.63
N LEU A 610 -10.78 -29.74 3.52
CA LEU A 610 -10.79 -28.86 2.35
C LEU A 610 -9.42 -28.26 2.04
N LEU A 611 -8.70 -27.79 3.07
CA LEU A 611 -7.34 -27.29 2.90
C LEU A 611 -6.35 -28.40 2.47
N ALA A 612 -6.49 -29.61 3.01
CA ALA A 612 -5.68 -30.76 2.63
C ALA A 612 -5.96 -31.19 1.18
N GLN A 613 -7.24 -31.33 0.79
CA GLN A 613 -7.66 -31.65 -0.57
C GLN A 613 -7.18 -30.59 -1.56
N PHE A 614 -7.32 -29.30 -1.23
CA PHE A 614 -6.83 -28.21 -2.08
C PHE A 614 -5.31 -28.29 -2.31
N ASN A 615 -4.53 -28.58 -1.27
CA ASN A 615 -3.09 -28.76 -1.39
C ASN A 615 -2.73 -29.98 -2.26
N ALA A 616 -3.46 -31.09 -2.15
CA ALA A 616 -3.22 -32.28 -2.96
C ALA A 616 -3.49 -32.03 -4.45
N ILE A 617 -4.64 -31.42 -4.76
CA ILE A 617 -5.09 -31.08 -6.12
C ILE A 617 -4.11 -30.09 -6.77
N THR A 618 -3.74 -29.02 -6.06
CA THR A 618 -2.78 -28.04 -6.58
C THR A 618 -1.37 -28.62 -6.76
N ALA A 619 -0.96 -29.60 -5.96
CA ALA A 619 0.32 -30.28 -6.11
C ALA A 619 0.38 -31.19 -7.34
N ALA A 620 -0.74 -31.83 -7.72
CA ALA A 620 -0.85 -32.68 -8.91
C ALA A 620 -1.07 -31.89 -10.21
N ARG A 621 -1.32 -30.58 -10.11
CA ARG A 621 -1.77 -29.72 -11.20
C ARG A 621 -0.71 -29.52 -12.29
N THR A 622 -1.10 -29.80 -13.54
CA THR A 622 -0.25 -29.61 -14.74
C THR A 622 -0.58 -28.33 -15.51
N ASP A 623 -1.86 -28.02 -15.72
CA ASP A 623 -2.28 -26.76 -16.36
C ASP A 623 -2.32 -25.61 -15.34
N ARG A 624 -1.59 -24.53 -15.62
CA ARG A 624 -1.47 -23.33 -14.77
C ARG A 624 -2.10 -22.09 -15.41
N SER A 625 -2.91 -22.27 -16.44
CA SER A 625 -3.60 -21.20 -17.17
C SER A 625 -4.51 -20.36 -16.27
N LEU A 626 -5.21 -21.01 -15.34
CA LEU A 626 -6.09 -20.37 -14.35
C LEU A 626 -5.36 -20.09 -13.03
N PHE A 627 -5.61 -18.94 -12.43
CA PHE A 627 -5.27 -18.72 -11.02
C PHE A 627 -6.28 -19.44 -10.12
N VAL A 628 -5.84 -20.37 -9.27
CA VAL A 628 -6.75 -21.14 -8.40
C VAL A 628 -6.58 -20.70 -6.95
N CYS A 629 -7.66 -20.28 -6.30
CA CYS A 629 -7.57 -19.74 -4.94
C CYS A 629 -8.61 -20.33 -3.98
N LEU A 630 -8.13 -20.79 -2.83
CA LEU A 630 -8.95 -21.18 -1.69
C LEU A 630 -9.02 -20.02 -0.71
N VAL A 631 -10.22 -19.63 -0.31
CA VAL A 631 -10.48 -18.58 0.67
C VAL A 631 -11.22 -19.18 1.86
N LEU A 632 -10.56 -19.22 3.02
CA LEU A 632 -11.14 -19.64 4.28
C LEU A 632 -11.47 -18.41 5.14
N ASP A 633 -12.76 -18.11 5.33
CA ASP A 633 -13.21 -17.01 6.20
C ASP A 633 -12.94 -17.27 7.69
N ASP A 634 -12.83 -18.56 8.05
CA ASP A 634 -12.36 -19.02 9.35
C ASP A 634 -11.49 -20.27 9.16
N ALA A 635 -10.20 -20.13 9.45
CA ALA A 635 -9.21 -21.21 9.37
C ALA A 635 -8.78 -21.72 10.76
N THR A 636 -9.53 -21.42 11.83
CA THR A 636 -9.19 -21.86 13.19
C THR A 636 -9.09 -23.39 13.25
N HIS A 637 -7.95 -23.89 13.75
CA HIS A 637 -7.58 -25.31 13.81
C HIS A 637 -7.54 -26.07 12.47
N ALA A 638 -7.51 -25.37 11.34
CA ALA A 638 -7.35 -25.98 10.02
C ALA A 638 -5.89 -26.23 9.62
N VAL A 639 -4.95 -25.49 10.22
CA VAL A 639 -3.53 -25.50 9.84
C VAL A 639 -2.77 -26.61 10.55
N THR A 640 -1.97 -27.33 9.78
CA THR A 640 -1.20 -28.51 10.15
C THR A 640 0.21 -28.43 9.55
N ALA A 641 1.11 -29.35 9.93
CA ALA A 641 2.47 -29.35 9.40
C ALA A 641 2.52 -29.58 7.88
N GLU A 642 1.69 -30.49 7.34
CA GLU A 642 1.67 -30.77 5.89
C GLU A 642 1.00 -29.65 5.11
N THR A 643 -0.08 -29.05 5.62
CA THR A 643 -0.73 -27.92 4.93
C THR A 643 0.18 -26.70 4.83
N VAL A 644 1.00 -26.40 5.86
CA VAL A 644 2.03 -25.36 5.79
C VAL A 644 3.06 -25.66 4.68
N ARG A 645 3.48 -26.92 4.53
CA ARG A 645 4.40 -27.32 3.44
C ARG A 645 3.73 -27.20 2.07
N GLY A 646 2.43 -27.52 1.98
CA GLY A 646 1.62 -27.33 0.78
C GLY A 646 1.55 -25.87 0.36
N ILE A 647 1.25 -24.97 1.30
CA ILE A 647 1.15 -23.52 1.07
C ILE A 647 2.43 -22.95 0.42
N ARG A 648 3.61 -23.40 0.86
CA ARG A 648 4.91 -22.95 0.29
C ARG A 648 5.07 -23.29 -1.20
N ARG A 649 4.36 -24.30 -1.71
CA ARG A 649 4.45 -24.74 -3.11
C ARG A 649 3.46 -24.00 -4.01
N LEU A 650 2.42 -23.38 -3.46
CA LEU A 650 1.33 -22.75 -4.24
C LEU A 650 1.84 -21.67 -5.20
N ARG A 651 2.88 -20.91 -4.79
CA ARG A 651 3.52 -19.88 -5.62
C ARG A 651 3.98 -20.39 -6.99
N SER A 652 4.45 -21.63 -7.09
CA SER A 652 4.99 -22.17 -8.35
C SER A 652 3.90 -22.75 -9.28
N VAL A 653 2.70 -23.00 -8.76
CA VAL A 653 1.59 -23.64 -9.48
C VAL A 653 0.43 -22.68 -9.81
N ASN A 654 0.69 -21.37 -9.75
CA ASN A 654 -0.32 -20.32 -9.98
C ASN A 654 -1.57 -20.52 -9.11
N ALA A 655 -1.35 -20.78 -7.82
CA ALA A 655 -2.40 -20.95 -6.83
C ALA A 655 -2.08 -20.17 -5.56
N GLY A 656 -3.08 -19.96 -4.71
CA GLY A 656 -2.91 -19.24 -3.44
C GLY A 656 -4.02 -19.54 -2.44
N VAL A 657 -3.74 -19.34 -1.15
CA VAL A 657 -4.74 -19.49 -0.09
C VAL A 657 -4.88 -18.17 0.67
N VAL A 658 -6.12 -17.81 1.03
CA VAL A 658 -6.41 -16.73 1.98
C VAL A 658 -6.94 -17.35 3.26
N LEU A 659 -6.20 -17.19 4.36
CA LEU A 659 -6.52 -17.73 5.67
C LEU A 659 -6.91 -16.60 6.60
N ALA A 660 -8.15 -16.58 7.11
CA ALA A 660 -8.54 -15.70 8.19
C ALA A 660 -8.54 -16.45 9.53
N LEU A 661 -7.84 -15.89 10.52
CA LEU A 661 -7.76 -16.41 11.89
C LEU A 661 -8.26 -15.39 12.92
N ARG A 662 -8.71 -15.88 14.07
CA ARG A 662 -9.12 -15.04 15.20
C ARG A 662 -7.89 -14.60 16.00
N THR A 663 -6.95 -15.52 16.18
CA THR A 663 -5.64 -15.32 16.81
C THR A 663 -4.64 -16.27 16.16
N ILE A 664 -3.33 -15.99 16.26
CA ILE A 664 -2.31 -16.95 15.81
C ILE A 664 -2.30 -18.21 16.68
N ASP A 665 -2.79 -18.12 17.93
CA ASP A 665 -2.88 -19.23 18.88
C ASP A 665 -3.89 -20.31 18.47
N ASP A 666 -4.73 -20.02 17.47
CA ASP A 666 -5.60 -21.01 16.82
C ASP A 666 -4.81 -22.06 16.02
N VAL A 667 -3.52 -21.79 15.78
CA VAL A 667 -2.55 -22.67 15.11
C VAL A 667 -1.63 -23.27 16.17
N PRO A 668 -1.22 -24.55 16.05
CA PRO A 668 -0.23 -25.14 16.95
C PRO A 668 1.05 -24.29 17.07
N GLU A 669 1.55 -24.11 18.29
CA GLU A 669 2.66 -23.18 18.59
C GLU A 669 3.92 -23.45 17.75
N ASN A 670 4.23 -24.74 17.52
CA ASN A 670 5.36 -25.17 16.69
C ASN A 670 5.23 -24.78 15.21
N LEU A 671 4.05 -24.35 14.76
CA LEU A 671 3.76 -23.96 13.38
C LEU A 671 3.63 -22.44 13.19
N HIS A 672 3.69 -21.62 14.24
CA HIS A 672 3.56 -20.16 14.13
C HIS A 672 4.61 -19.56 13.18
N THR A 673 5.90 -19.82 13.44
CA THR A 673 7.00 -19.32 12.58
C THR A 673 6.99 -19.95 11.19
N PRO A 674 6.82 -21.29 11.04
CA PRO A 674 6.68 -21.91 9.72
C PRO A 674 5.53 -21.33 8.88
N LEU A 675 4.37 -21.04 9.48
CA LEU A 675 3.22 -20.48 8.78
C LEU A 675 3.51 -19.06 8.29
N LEU A 676 4.02 -18.19 9.15
CA LEU A 676 4.38 -16.81 8.79
C LEU A 676 5.46 -16.75 7.71
N GLY A 677 6.38 -17.72 7.69
CA GLY A 677 7.37 -17.86 6.62
C GLY A 677 6.87 -18.58 5.36
N ALA A 678 5.69 -19.20 5.39
CA ALA A 678 5.09 -19.88 4.24
C ALA A 678 4.23 -18.96 3.37
N VAL A 679 3.66 -17.91 3.97
CA VAL A 679 2.85 -16.89 3.29
C VAL A 679 3.70 -15.66 2.95
N GLY A 680 3.47 -15.07 1.78
CA GLY A 680 4.15 -13.83 1.37
C GLY A 680 3.38 -12.57 1.77
N CYS A 681 2.08 -12.68 2.02
CA CYS A 681 1.25 -11.57 2.47
C CYS A 681 0.69 -11.85 3.87
N THR A 682 0.79 -10.86 4.76
CA THR A 682 0.34 -10.96 6.15
C THR A 682 -0.39 -9.69 6.57
N MET A 683 -1.50 -9.85 7.27
CA MET A 683 -2.39 -8.76 7.64
C MET A 683 -2.80 -8.86 9.11
N ALA A 684 -2.43 -7.85 9.89
CA ALA A 684 -2.70 -7.72 11.31
C ALA A 684 -3.82 -6.69 11.51
N PHE A 685 -5.01 -7.12 11.91
CA PHE A 685 -6.16 -6.23 12.12
C PHE A 685 -6.10 -5.54 13.49
N SER A 686 -6.85 -4.45 13.65
CA SER A 686 -7.02 -3.78 14.94
C SER A 686 -7.54 -4.72 16.03
N GLY A 687 -6.99 -4.60 17.25
CA GLY A 687 -7.45 -5.35 18.44
C GLY A 687 -6.74 -6.69 18.66
N LEU A 688 -5.58 -6.90 18.04
CA LEU A 688 -4.72 -8.05 18.33
C LEU A 688 -4.18 -8.01 19.75
N THR A 689 -3.84 -9.18 20.29
CA THR A 689 -3.11 -9.25 21.56
C THR A 689 -1.64 -8.85 21.35
N THR A 690 -0.96 -8.46 22.42
CA THR A 690 0.49 -8.22 22.37
C THR A 690 1.29 -9.48 22.02
N TRP A 691 0.75 -10.67 22.32
CA TRP A 691 1.37 -11.95 21.98
C TRP A 691 1.29 -12.24 20.49
N ASP A 692 0.12 -12.06 19.88
CA ASP A 692 -0.03 -12.10 18.41
C ASP A 692 0.91 -11.08 17.77
N GLY A 693 0.88 -9.83 18.25
CA GLY A 693 1.71 -8.74 17.74
C GLY A 693 3.20 -9.09 17.70
N LYS A 694 3.72 -9.71 18.76
CA LYS A 694 5.13 -10.15 18.84
C LYS A 694 5.52 -11.10 17.70
N ARG A 695 4.63 -12.01 17.30
CA ARG A 695 4.91 -12.96 16.20
C ARG A 695 5.00 -12.25 14.86
N PHE A 696 4.14 -11.25 14.62
CA PHE A 696 4.20 -10.43 13.41
C PHE A 696 5.46 -9.57 13.36
N THR A 697 5.86 -8.94 14.46
CA THR A 697 7.07 -8.12 14.48
C THR A 697 8.34 -8.95 14.26
N GLU A 698 8.41 -10.15 14.83
CA GLU A 698 9.47 -11.13 14.56
C GLU A 698 9.52 -11.52 13.08
N ALA A 699 8.37 -11.73 12.44
CA ALA A 699 8.28 -12.16 11.04
C ALA A 699 8.60 -11.06 10.03
N TRP A 700 8.19 -9.81 10.28
CA TRP A 700 8.49 -8.68 9.40
C TRP A 700 9.93 -8.19 9.50
N GLY A 701 10.63 -8.57 10.58
CA GLY A 701 12.02 -8.21 10.80
C GLY A 701 12.20 -6.75 11.20
N LYS A 702 13.46 -6.32 11.24
CA LYS A 702 13.85 -4.96 11.59
C LYS A 702 14.27 -4.19 10.35
N GLU A 703 13.89 -2.92 10.27
CA GLU A 703 14.34 -2.03 9.21
C GLU A 703 15.32 -0.99 9.78
N TRP A 704 16.25 -0.53 8.94
CA TRP A 704 17.09 0.61 9.27
C TRP A 704 16.24 1.88 9.24
N VAL A 705 15.85 2.36 10.42
CA VAL A 705 15.11 3.61 10.56
C VAL A 705 16.10 4.72 10.94
N GLU A 706 16.14 5.79 10.15
CA GLU A 706 16.88 7.00 10.49
C GLU A 706 16.22 7.69 11.68
N THR A 707 16.71 7.38 12.88
CA THR A 707 16.23 8.01 14.10
C THR A 707 16.99 9.32 14.29
N ARG A 708 16.27 10.42 14.19
CA ARG A 708 16.79 11.76 14.44
C ARG A 708 16.82 12.00 15.95
N GLU A 709 17.92 11.66 16.61
CA GLU A 709 18.12 12.02 18.02
C GLU A 709 18.52 13.49 18.11
N VAL A 710 17.63 14.32 18.66
CA VAL A 710 17.91 15.72 18.98
C VAL A 710 18.44 15.77 20.41
N ALA A 711 19.74 15.53 20.56
CA ALA A 711 20.39 15.68 21.86
C ALA A 711 20.58 17.17 22.14
N GLN A 712 19.88 17.67 23.16
CA GLN A 712 19.98 19.04 23.62
C GLN A 712 21.14 19.18 24.62
N HIS A 713 22.33 19.56 24.15
CA HIS A 713 23.45 19.87 25.05
C HIS A 713 23.52 21.38 25.33
N THR A 714 23.36 21.74 26.60
CA THR A 714 23.61 23.10 27.12
C THR A 714 25.11 23.29 27.29
N VAL A 715 25.73 24.04 26.38
CA VAL A 715 27.15 24.40 26.47
C VAL A 715 27.28 25.55 27.47
N PHE A 716 27.88 25.28 28.64
CA PHE A 716 28.45 26.32 29.50
C PHE A 716 29.81 26.70 28.92
N ALA A 717 30.00 27.98 28.56
CA ALA A 717 31.27 28.50 28.04
C ALA A 717 31.77 29.65 28.92
N ASP A 718 32.95 29.46 29.50
CA ASP A 718 33.56 30.24 30.59
C ASP A 718 34.32 31.51 30.14
N GLN A 719 33.82 32.25 29.14
CA GLN A 719 34.50 33.47 28.66
C GLN A 719 33.58 34.70 28.61
N PRO A 720 34.08 35.90 29.01
CA PRO A 720 33.24 37.10 29.14
C PRO A 720 32.69 37.62 27.80
N PHE A 721 33.41 37.40 26.69
CA PHE A 721 32.98 37.83 25.35
C PHE A 721 31.86 36.94 24.78
N THR A 722 31.87 35.64 25.06
CA THR A 722 30.79 34.71 24.67
C THR A 722 29.51 35.00 25.44
N ARG A 723 29.60 35.42 26.71
CA ARG A 723 28.45 35.77 27.56
C ARG A 723 27.64 36.96 27.01
N ALA A 724 28.29 37.98 26.46
CA ALA A 724 27.63 39.12 25.82
C ALA A 724 26.93 38.72 24.50
N LEU A 725 27.59 37.88 23.68
CA LEU A 725 26.99 37.33 22.46
C LEU A 725 25.80 36.40 22.75
N HIS A 726 25.88 35.61 23.83
CA HIS A 726 24.81 34.73 24.29
C HIS A 726 23.64 35.50 24.91
N ALA A 727 23.90 36.61 25.62
CA ALA A 727 22.86 37.47 26.16
C ALA A 727 22.08 38.18 25.04
N LEU A 728 22.78 38.74 24.04
CA LEU A 728 22.16 39.39 22.89
C LEU A 728 21.31 38.40 22.07
N ARG A 729 21.78 37.16 21.91
CA ARG A 729 21.05 36.10 21.16
C ARG A 729 19.88 35.51 21.95
N LYS A 730 20.00 35.36 23.27
CA LYS A 730 18.92 34.91 24.18
C LYS A 730 17.74 35.88 24.21
N LEU A 731 18.02 37.18 24.11
CA LEU A 731 17.01 38.25 23.99
C LEU A 731 16.26 38.20 22.65
N VAL A 732 16.83 37.61 21.60
CA VAL A 732 16.23 37.57 20.25
C VAL A 732 15.42 36.30 19.98
N THR A 733 15.80 35.13 20.54
CA THR A 733 15.16 33.85 20.20
C THR A 733 14.22 33.27 21.25
N GLY A 734 14.17 33.81 22.47
CA GLY A 734 13.24 33.36 23.53
C GLY A 734 13.39 31.90 24.00
N LYS A 735 14.38 31.16 23.49
CA LYS A 735 14.74 29.80 23.93
C LYS A 735 16.22 29.75 24.26
N ALA A 736 16.54 29.10 25.39
CA ALA A 736 17.92 28.85 25.83
C ALA A 736 18.66 27.97 24.82
N VAL A 737 19.96 28.18 24.69
CA VAL A 737 20.85 27.49 23.75
C VAL A 737 20.93 26.01 24.11
N THR A 738 20.20 25.18 23.38
CA THR A 738 20.57 23.80 23.15
C THR A 738 21.12 23.75 21.74
N ARG A 739 22.40 23.38 21.60
CA ARG A 739 22.87 22.94 20.29
C ARG A 739 22.11 21.65 20.02
N ASP A 740 21.12 21.71 19.14
CA ASP A 740 20.49 20.51 18.59
C ASP A 740 21.57 19.83 17.74
N ALA A 741 22.35 18.95 18.37
CA ALA A 741 23.16 18.00 17.64
C ALA A 741 22.16 17.01 17.05
N VAL A 742 21.75 17.28 15.81
CA VAL A 742 20.93 16.37 15.03
C VAL A 742 21.86 15.25 14.57
N THR A 743 22.03 14.25 15.43
CA THR A 743 22.68 13.01 15.03
C THR A 743 21.59 12.17 14.38
N VAL A 744 21.65 12.08 13.05
CA VAL A 744 20.89 11.08 12.30
C VAL A 744 21.59 9.76 12.60
N ARG A 745 21.03 8.97 13.52
CA ARG A 745 21.52 7.63 13.82
C ARG A 745 20.63 6.65 13.07
N GLN A 746 21.22 5.91 12.13
CA GLN A 746 20.54 4.74 11.59
C GLN A 746 20.49 3.69 12.70
N VAL A 747 19.29 3.45 13.21
CA VAL A 747 19.03 2.43 14.23
C VAL A 747 18.14 1.38 13.58
N GLU A 748 18.59 0.13 13.65
CA GLU A 748 17.79 -1.02 13.27
C GLU A 748 16.64 -1.16 14.28
N ARG A 749 15.43 -0.78 13.88
CA ARG A 749 14.22 -0.82 14.73
C ARG A 749 13.09 -1.51 13.98
N GLU A 750 12.30 -2.27 14.72
CA GLU A 750 11.03 -2.78 14.21
C GLU A 750 10.14 -1.60 13.82
N ARG A 751 9.62 -1.60 12.59
CA ARG A 751 8.73 -0.55 12.10
C ARG A 751 7.45 -0.46 12.93
N TRP A 752 7.00 -1.61 13.45
CA TRP A 752 5.90 -1.76 14.38
C TRP A 752 6.36 -2.56 15.56
N SER A 753 6.11 -2.08 16.78
CA SER A 753 6.28 -2.88 18.00
C SER A 753 5.01 -3.70 18.31
N ALA A 754 5.17 -4.77 19.08
CA ALA A 754 4.04 -5.61 19.50
C ALA A 754 2.95 -4.81 20.25
N SER A 755 3.35 -3.84 21.08
CA SER A 755 2.43 -2.95 21.80
C SER A 755 1.72 -1.97 20.87
N GLU A 756 2.40 -1.48 19.84
CA GLU A 756 1.76 -0.62 18.82
C GLU A 756 0.72 -1.41 18.02
N LEU A 757 1.01 -2.64 17.60
CA LEU A 757 0.02 -3.48 16.91
C LEU A 757 -1.21 -3.78 17.77
N ALA A 758 -1.03 -3.98 19.08
CA ALA A 758 -2.12 -4.26 20.00
C ALA A 758 -2.99 -3.02 20.30
N TYR A 759 -2.37 -1.86 20.53
CA TYR A 759 -3.05 -0.70 21.12
C TYR A 759 -3.13 0.54 20.24
N SER A 760 -2.31 0.66 19.19
CA SER A 760 -2.25 1.88 18.36
C SER A 760 -2.98 1.76 17.03
N VAL A 761 -3.28 0.54 16.56
CA VAL A 761 -4.00 0.33 15.30
C VAL A 761 -5.48 0.72 15.47
N PRO A 762 -5.96 1.76 14.77
CA PRO A 762 -7.34 2.23 14.95
C PRO A 762 -8.36 1.20 14.45
N ALA A 763 -9.58 1.26 14.99
CA ALA A 763 -10.67 0.41 14.52
C ALA A 763 -10.91 0.59 13.00
N GLY A 764 -11.16 -0.52 12.30
CA GLY A 764 -11.33 -0.51 10.84
C GLY A 764 -10.03 -0.28 10.06
N HIS A 765 -8.87 -0.33 10.73
CA HIS A 765 -7.55 -0.36 10.10
C HIS A 765 -6.90 -1.73 10.28
N ALA A 766 -5.89 -2.00 9.46
CA ALA A 766 -5.00 -3.13 9.60
C ALA A 766 -3.60 -2.76 9.14
N VAL A 767 -2.60 -3.47 9.65
CA VAL A 767 -1.22 -3.41 9.17
C VAL A 767 -1.00 -4.54 8.17
N LEU A 768 -0.55 -4.23 6.98
CA LEU A 768 -0.42 -5.17 5.87
C LEU A 768 1.01 -5.18 5.32
N SER A 769 1.61 -6.36 5.27
CA SER A 769 2.88 -6.63 4.61
C SER A 769 2.61 -7.47 3.36
N LEU A 770 3.24 -7.11 2.23
CA LEU A 770 2.94 -7.69 0.93
C LEU A 770 4.20 -8.15 0.22
N THR A 771 4.12 -9.30 -0.42
CA THR A 771 5.16 -9.82 -1.31
C THR A 771 4.50 -10.38 -2.56
N THR A 772 5.02 -10.05 -3.74
CA THR A 772 4.51 -10.60 -5.01
C THR A 772 5.16 -11.94 -5.33
N VAL A 773 4.55 -12.69 -6.26
CA VAL A 773 5.15 -13.91 -6.84
C VAL A 773 6.48 -13.65 -7.54
N ASP A 774 6.81 -12.41 -7.89
CA ASP A 774 8.10 -12.02 -8.48
C ASP A 774 9.16 -11.69 -7.41
N GLY A 775 8.76 -11.64 -6.13
CA GLY A 775 9.64 -11.32 -5.00
C GLY A 775 9.75 -9.83 -4.69
N GLU A 776 8.94 -8.97 -5.33
CA GLU A 776 8.84 -7.57 -4.94
C GLU A 776 8.13 -7.47 -3.59
N HIS A 777 8.64 -6.63 -2.69
CA HIS A 777 8.15 -6.51 -1.32
C HIS A 777 7.67 -5.08 -1.03
N ALA A 778 6.57 -4.96 -0.30
CA ALA A 778 6.15 -3.71 0.32
C ALA A 778 6.23 -3.83 1.84
N PRO A 779 6.79 -2.82 2.54
CA PRO A 779 6.97 -2.85 3.98
C PRO A 779 5.61 -2.87 4.69
N PRO A 780 5.53 -3.17 6.01
CA PRO A 780 4.27 -3.18 6.75
C PRO A 780 3.58 -1.80 6.72
N LEU A 781 2.47 -1.70 6.00
CA LEU A 781 1.69 -0.46 5.80
C LEU A 781 0.48 -0.42 6.72
N LEU A 782 0.19 0.73 7.33
CA LEU A 782 -1.09 0.99 7.98
C LEU A 782 -2.15 1.33 6.93
N VAL A 783 -3.23 0.57 6.92
CA VAL A 783 -4.28 0.64 5.90
C VAL A 783 -5.61 0.94 6.58
N GLU A 784 -6.27 1.98 6.11
CA GLU A 784 -7.69 2.25 6.38
C GLU A 784 -8.54 1.35 5.47
N LEU A 785 -9.33 0.46 6.07
CA LEU A 785 -10.14 -0.53 5.34
C LEU A 785 -11.51 0.05 4.99
N GLY A 786 -11.91 -0.04 3.72
CA GLY A 786 -13.12 0.58 3.19
C GLY A 786 -12.91 1.05 1.75
N GLY A 787 -12.87 0.07 0.84
CA GLY A 787 -12.51 0.24 -0.59
C GLY A 787 -13.39 1.18 -1.40
#